data_AF-A0A3E0X0S7-F1
#
_entry.id   AF-A0A3E0X0S7-F1
#
_cell.length_a   1.000
_cell.length_b   1.000
_cell.length_c   1.000
_cell.angle_alpha   90.00
_cell.angle_beta   90.00
_cell.angle_gamma   90.00
#
_symmetry.space_group_name_H-M   'P 1'
#
loop_
_entity.id
_entity.type
_entity.pdbx_description
1 polymer ?
#
loop_
_entity_poly.entity_id
_entity_poly.type
_entity_poly.pdbx_seq_one_letter_code
_entity_poly.pdbx_strand_id
1 'polypeptide(L)'
;MTKHKARKNGQDPYLEREKLKYEHPIPSREFILEVIRKSGRPLSRRDLGEMLALEDAEQLEGLRRRLRAMERDGQLIQNRRRAYVIVDNEELIRGRIVGQKDGSGFLEPDAGGERIYLAPKEMRSLLHGDRAVVRVVGLDAQNRPQGDLVEVLKRHNKHIVGRFYLESGIGFVVPENKRIHHDVIVPSEEQVSAAHGQLVVAEIVRQPSLRRQPIGRVVEVIGQHVEAGMEIQVAARVHNIPVEWPGAVLEEAGRFADTVPEASKQGRVDLRDTPLVTIDGPDARDFDDAVFCAPTPKGWRLIVAIADVAEYVKPTSALDREARERGNSVYFPRSVVPMLPEALSNGLCSLNPNVDRLCLCCEITLSADGSVRRSKFFKGVIHSHARLTYDEVAAIVVDGDRKAAKRRADLVPHLRHLYEAYKAMRQARAKRGAIDFETTEAAIVFDDDGRIREIAPAQRNEAHKIIEECMVTANVAAARFLQRHKMPALYRDHERPNQERLEKLHQFLGQVGLQLGGGDAPTPQDYAKLMEKVRGRPDSHLIQTVLLRSMQAAEYRPDNVGHFGLALDEYAHFTSPIRRYPDLMVHRAIRHVLEGGSRQDYAARQDEMVALGEHCSMTERRADEATRDAIMSLKCEFMANKLGEEFEGVISGVTSFGLFVELSGIFVDGLIHITNLANDYFHFDPIGHRLTGERSGTEYKLTDKVTVKVARVDKDERQIDFELVEHHSSGAARRGPGKRRVRTKTTRSPANAPSSPDGDKLRAMSKVQVIYGVHAVRAALKYDPGNIVEVVLERQRRDAKLQNVAAALEKLQVPVQRVSRRELDQLADGGNHQGVLVRYSGTPPQGESALWQLLDELGEKPPLLLILDQVQDPHNLGACLRTAEAVGVDAVIAPRDNAVGLTPTVHKVASGAVGKVPFFQVTNLARCLRTLRERGVWLAGAAGEARDDVFHVDLSGPLALVMGAEESGLRRLTRDHCDMLVRIPMQGTVESLNVSVAAGVLLFEALRQRLASKSAVGN
;
A
#
# COMPACT_ATOMS: atom_id res chain seq x y z
N MET A 1 16.53 66.95 19.99
CA MET A 1 15.77 65.68 19.91
C MET A 1 16.03 64.86 18.63
N THR A 2 17.13 65.06 17.88
CA THR A 2 17.30 64.50 16.52
C THR A 2 18.40 63.45 16.35
N LYS A 3 19.14 63.07 17.41
CA LYS A 3 20.23 62.06 17.32
C LYS A 3 19.87 60.63 17.79
N HIS A 4 18.66 60.40 18.30
CA HIS A 4 18.20 59.05 18.69
C HIS A 4 17.25 58.37 17.68
N LYS A 5 16.68 59.11 16.72
CA LYS A 5 15.76 58.53 15.72
C LYS A 5 16.47 57.77 14.58
N ALA A 6 17.72 58.10 14.26
CA ALA A 6 18.47 57.44 13.19
C ALA A 6 19.07 56.06 13.55
N ARG A 7 18.98 55.62 14.82
CA ARG A 7 19.69 54.44 15.32
C ARG A 7 18.89 53.12 15.32
N LYS A 8 17.62 53.09 14.91
CA LYS A 8 16.82 51.84 14.95
C LYS A 8 16.54 51.16 13.60
N ASN A 9 16.65 51.85 12.46
CA ASN A 9 16.60 51.20 11.14
C ASN A 9 17.95 50.62 10.68
N GLY A 10 19.08 51.09 11.23
CA GLY A 10 20.42 50.62 10.85
C GLY A 10 20.85 49.26 11.44
N GLN A 11 19.94 48.52 12.07
CA GLN A 11 20.21 47.19 12.64
C GLN A 11 19.77 46.03 11.75
N ASP A 12 19.07 46.30 10.65
CA ASP A 12 18.75 45.27 9.67
C ASP A 12 19.99 44.99 8.81
N PRO A 13 20.63 43.81 8.94
CA PRO A 13 21.85 43.47 8.19
C PRO A 13 21.61 43.38 6.68
N TYR A 14 20.34 43.37 6.23
CA TYR A 14 19.94 43.30 4.83
C TYR A 14 19.30 44.60 4.31
N LEU A 15 19.37 45.71 5.06
CA LEU A 15 18.72 46.97 4.66
C LEU A 15 19.19 47.51 3.30
N GLU A 16 20.49 47.40 3.00
CA GLU A 16 21.06 47.83 1.71
C GLU A 16 20.54 47.00 0.53
N ARG A 17 20.21 45.72 0.76
CA ARG A 17 19.55 44.85 -0.23
C ARG A 17 18.12 45.31 -0.53
N GLU A 18 17.40 45.75 0.49
CA GLU A 18 16.00 46.18 0.35
C GLU A 18 15.90 47.56 -0.30
N LYS A 19 16.86 48.47 -0.04
CA LYS A 19 16.99 49.79 -0.69
C LYS A 19 17.19 49.71 -2.21
N LEU A 20 17.86 48.68 -2.70
CA LEU A 20 18.07 48.47 -4.14
C LEU A 20 16.81 48.02 -4.88
N LYS A 21 15.79 47.53 -4.16
CA LYS A 21 14.60 46.91 -4.76
C LYS A 21 13.33 47.77 -4.64
N TYR A 22 13.30 48.75 -3.74
CA TYR A 22 12.10 49.54 -3.44
C TYR A 22 12.45 51.00 -3.11
N GLU A 23 11.70 51.96 -3.67
CA GLU A 23 11.85 53.40 -3.37
C GLU A 23 11.65 53.73 -1.88
N HIS A 24 10.76 53.00 -1.19
CA HIS A 24 10.50 53.13 0.23
C HIS A 24 10.85 51.83 0.95
N PRO A 25 12.13 51.62 1.34
CA PRO A 25 12.59 50.37 1.93
C PRO A 25 11.95 50.14 3.30
N ILE A 26 11.44 48.92 3.48
CA ILE A 26 10.95 48.41 4.76
C ILE A 26 11.88 47.30 5.27
N PRO A 27 11.92 47.04 6.58
CA PRO A 27 12.81 46.02 7.15
C PRO A 27 12.65 44.64 6.51
N SER A 28 13.77 43.94 6.33
CA SER A 28 13.88 42.61 5.73
C SER A 28 13.05 41.57 6.49
N ARG A 29 12.69 40.48 5.80
CA ARG A 29 11.91 39.39 6.40
C ARG A 29 12.65 38.79 7.59
N GLU A 30 13.95 38.63 7.44
CA GLU A 30 14.89 38.08 8.41
C GLU A 30 14.93 38.94 9.68
N PHE A 31 14.98 40.27 9.53
CA PHE A 31 14.98 41.19 10.67
C PHE A 31 13.62 41.25 11.38
N ILE A 32 12.50 41.20 10.64
CA ILE A 32 11.15 41.13 11.24
C ILE A 32 11.01 39.88 12.13
N LEU A 33 11.48 38.72 11.65
CA LEU A 33 11.48 37.47 12.43
C LEU A 33 12.37 37.60 13.68
N GLU A 34 13.55 38.20 13.57
CA GLU A 34 14.44 38.42 14.70
C GLU A 34 13.80 39.31 15.78
N VAL A 35 13.09 40.38 15.38
CA VAL A 35 12.40 41.29 16.31
C VAL A 35 11.28 40.58 17.06
N ILE A 36 10.47 39.76 16.38
CA ILE A 36 9.43 38.97 17.04
C ILE A 36 10.05 37.95 18.01
N ARG A 37 11.17 37.31 17.61
CA ARG A 37 11.87 36.30 18.43
C ARG A 37 12.45 36.93 19.71
N LYS A 38 13.13 38.07 19.58
CA LYS A 38 13.69 38.81 20.73
C LYS A 38 12.62 39.34 21.67
N SER A 39 11.41 39.61 21.19
CA SER A 39 10.33 40.09 22.05
C SER A 39 9.73 39.00 22.95
N GLY A 40 9.96 37.72 22.67
CA GLY A 40 9.47 36.60 23.49
C GLY A 40 7.94 36.49 23.63
N ARG A 41 7.17 37.24 22.82
CA ARG A 41 5.71 37.28 22.84
C ARG A 41 5.15 37.57 21.44
N PRO A 42 3.90 37.18 21.13
CA PRO A 42 3.25 37.56 19.88
C PRO A 42 3.13 39.09 19.76
N LEU A 43 3.44 39.63 18.58
CA LEU A 43 3.40 41.08 18.31
C LEU A 43 2.32 41.40 17.28
N SER A 44 1.50 42.42 17.53
CA SER A 44 0.54 42.92 16.54
C SER A 44 1.24 43.71 15.43
N ARG A 45 0.54 43.95 14.31
CA ARG A 45 1.05 44.82 13.23
C ARG A 45 1.44 46.21 13.76
N ARG A 46 0.68 46.73 14.73
CA ARG A 46 0.95 48.02 15.35
C ARG A 46 2.22 47.98 16.19
N ASP A 47 2.37 46.94 17.02
CA ASP A 47 3.58 46.75 17.84
C ASP A 47 4.82 46.65 16.94
N LEU A 48 4.73 45.91 15.82
CA LEU A 48 5.82 45.80 14.86
C LEU A 48 6.15 47.13 14.18
N GLY A 49 5.14 47.92 13.79
CA GLY A 49 5.36 49.25 13.23
C GLY A 49 6.08 50.19 14.22
N GLU A 50 5.67 50.17 15.49
CA GLU A 50 6.28 50.97 16.57
C GLU A 50 7.70 50.49 16.91
N MET A 51 7.92 49.17 17.01
CA MET A 51 9.24 48.59 17.34
C MET A 51 10.26 48.75 16.21
N LEU A 52 9.80 48.71 14.96
CA LEU A 52 10.60 48.95 13.76
C LEU A 52 10.71 50.44 13.41
N ALA A 53 10.16 51.33 14.23
CA ALA A 53 10.18 52.79 14.02
C ALA A 53 9.68 53.24 12.63
N LEU A 54 8.60 52.61 12.14
CA LEU A 54 7.96 52.97 10.87
C LEU A 54 6.86 54.01 11.15
N GLU A 55 7.11 55.26 10.77
CA GLU A 55 6.21 56.39 11.03
C GLU A 55 5.39 56.79 9.78
N ASP A 56 5.83 56.39 8.59
CA ASP A 56 5.20 56.76 7.31
C ASP A 56 4.08 55.80 6.86
N ALA A 57 3.06 56.34 6.20
CA ALA A 57 1.89 55.59 5.74
C ALA A 57 2.24 54.54 4.68
N GLU A 58 3.19 54.82 3.78
CA GLU A 58 3.62 53.86 2.77
C GLU A 58 4.48 52.76 3.36
N GLN A 59 5.33 53.08 4.35
CA GLN A 59 6.11 52.08 5.09
C GLN A 59 5.22 51.12 5.89
N LEU A 60 4.14 51.63 6.50
CA LEU A 60 3.16 50.81 7.24
C LEU A 60 2.33 49.91 6.30
N GLU A 61 1.98 50.38 5.10
CA GLU A 61 1.33 49.55 4.09
C GLU A 61 2.31 48.52 3.47
N GLY A 62 3.57 48.90 3.29
CA GLY A 62 4.65 48.00 2.91
C GLY A 62 4.83 46.87 3.92
N LEU A 63 4.88 47.19 5.21
CA LEU A 63 4.93 46.20 6.29
C LEU A 63 3.71 45.26 6.23
N ARG A 64 2.51 45.79 5.99
CA ARG A 64 1.28 44.97 5.85
C ARG A 64 1.40 43.96 4.70
N ARG A 65 1.87 44.40 3.54
CA ARG A 65 2.05 43.52 2.37
C ARG A 65 3.11 42.46 2.61
N ARG A 66 4.22 42.83 3.28
CA ARG A 66 5.30 41.90 3.64
C ARG A 66 4.85 40.86 4.66
N LEU A 67 4.14 41.26 5.72
CA LEU A 67 3.59 40.34 6.72
C LEU A 67 2.60 39.35 6.08
N ARG A 68 1.72 39.81 5.17
CA ARG A 68 0.82 38.90 4.41
C ARG A 68 1.57 37.92 3.51
N ALA A 69 2.68 38.36 2.90
CA ALA A 69 3.53 37.47 2.12
C ALA A 69 4.22 36.44 3.01
N MET A 70 4.71 36.85 4.18
CA MET A 70 5.33 35.96 5.17
C MET A 70 4.32 34.97 5.78
N GLU A 71 3.06 35.35 5.95
CA GLU A 71 1.97 34.44 6.32
C GLU A 71 1.71 33.40 5.23
N ARG A 72 1.60 33.84 3.97
CA ARG A 72 1.44 32.94 2.81
C ARG A 72 2.61 31.97 2.64
N ASP A 73 3.82 32.44 2.96
CA ASP A 73 5.05 31.66 2.88
C ASP A 73 5.28 30.80 4.15
N GLY A 74 4.32 30.78 5.09
CA GLY A 74 4.33 29.93 6.28
C GLY A 74 5.32 30.35 7.38
N GLN A 75 5.92 31.53 7.27
CA GLN A 75 6.94 32.03 8.21
C GLN A 75 6.31 32.61 9.49
N LEU A 76 5.05 33.05 9.42
CA LEU A 76 4.29 33.66 10.51
C LEU A 76 2.85 33.14 10.49
N ILE A 77 2.23 33.00 11.66
CA ILE A 77 0.78 32.78 11.78
C ILE A 77 0.18 33.90 12.63
N GLN A 78 -0.96 34.44 12.21
CA GLN A 78 -1.73 35.39 12.99
C GLN A 78 -2.70 34.68 13.92
N ASN A 79 -2.57 34.92 15.23
CA ASN A 79 -3.45 34.35 16.24
C ASN A 79 -4.82 35.07 16.29
N ARG A 80 -5.75 34.55 17.09
CA ARG A 80 -7.11 35.11 17.27
C ARG A 80 -7.13 36.59 17.74
N ARG A 81 -6.03 37.10 18.28
CA ARG A 81 -5.87 38.50 18.73
C ARG A 81 -5.18 39.39 17.69
N ARG A 82 -5.03 38.91 16.45
CA ARG A 82 -4.33 39.61 15.35
C ARG A 82 -2.85 39.90 15.64
N ALA A 83 -2.22 39.08 16.48
CA ALA A 83 -0.79 39.13 16.73
C ALA A 83 -0.06 38.00 15.98
N TYR A 84 1.12 38.31 15.45
CA TYR A 84 1.96 37.40 14.69
C TYR A 84 2.83 36.57 15.61
N VAL A 85 2.87 35.27 15.34
CA VAL A 85 3.70 34.27 16.02
C VAL A 85 4.66 33.69 15.00
N ILE A 86 5.93 33.57 15.37
CA ILE A 86 6.91 32.85 14.56
C ILE A 86 6.54 31.38 14.60
N VAL A 87 6.47 30.79 13.42
CA VAL A 87 6.45 29.35 13.27
C VAL A 87 7.90 28.87 13.39
N ASP A 88 8.22 28.12 14.43
CA ASP A 88 9.51 27.41 14.44
C ASP A 88 9.44 26.32 13.37
N ASN A 89 10.31 26.43 12.36
CA ASN A 89 10.30 25.61 11.16
C ASN A 89 10.67 24.14 11.41
N GLU A 90 11.09 23.76 12.61
CA GLU A 90 11.51 22.37 12.91
C GLU A 90 10.32 21.42 13.15
N GLU A 91 9.12 21.93 13.46
CA GLU A 91 7.92 21.09 13.70
C GLU A 91 6.91 21.10 12.55
N LEU A 92 7.03 22.02 11.58
CA LEU A 92 6.14 22.10 10.43
C LEU A 92 6.75 21.42 9.21
N ILE A 93 6.09 20.36 8.77
CA ILE A 93 6.53 19.59 7.63
C ILE A 93 5.52 19.78 6.50
N ARG A 94 6.01 20.31 5.40
CA ARG A 94 5.25 20.45 4.16
C ARG A 94 5.41 19.18 3.33
N GLY A 95 4.34 18.75 2.68
CA GLY A 95 4.40 17.58 1.83
C GLY A 95 3.10 17.23 1.13
N ARG A 96 3.07 16.04 0.53
CA ARG A 96 1.91 15.49 -0.19
C ARG A 96 1.16 14.49 0.69
N ILE A 97 -0.17 14.55 0.64
CA ILE A 97 -1.06 13.65 1.38
C ILE A 97 -1.23 12.33 0.63
N VAL A 98 -1.01 11.22 1.31
CA VAL A 98 -1.28 9.86 0.84
C VAL A 98 -2.40 9.26 1.69
N GLY A 99 -3.59 9.08 1.13
CA GLY A 99 -4.72 8.50 1.85
C GLY A 99 -4.64 6.97 1.92
N GLN A 100 -5.25 6.39 2.95
CA GLN A 100 -5.40 4.95 3.13
C GLN A 100 -6.88 4.53 3.10
N LYS A 101 -7.14 3.24 2.85
CA LYS A 101 -8.50 2.69 2.74
C LYS A 101 -9.29 2.74 4.04
N ASP A 102 -8.62 2.80 5.19
CA ASP A 102 -9.21 2.89 6.52
C ASP A 102 -9.55 4.34 6.94
N GLY A 103 -9.41 5.30 6.02
CA GLY A 103 -9.65 6.73 6.25
C GLY A 103 -8.49 7.47 6.90
N SER A 104 -7.42 6.79 7.31
CA SER A 104 -6.18 7.44 7.76
C SER A 104 -5.33 7.87 6.57
N GLY A 105 -4.16 8.48 6.84
CA GLY A 105 -3.26 8.89 5.78
C GLY A 105 -1.85 9.19 6.28
N PHE A 106 -0.99 9.60 5.35
CA PHE A 106 0.35 10.09 5.64
C PHE A 106 0.61 11.40 4.91
N LEU A 107 1.49 12.22 5.46
CA LEU A 107 2.18 13.25 4.70
C LEU A 107 3.57 12.73 4.31
N GLU A 108 3.85 12.74 3.01
CA GLU A 108 5.19 12.52 2.44
C GLU A 108 5.91 13.89 2.36
N PRO A 109 6.98 14.11 3.17
CA PRO A 109 7.67 15.40 3.22
C PRO A 109 8.28 15.83 1.89
N ASP A 110 8.15 17.11 1.52
CA ASP A 110 8.76 17.65 0.28
C ASP A 110 10.30 17.61 0.32
N ALA A 111 10.90 17.64 1.52
CA ALA A 111 12.34 17.56 1.72
C ALA A 111 12.85 16.10 1.82
N GLY A 112 11.96 15.14 1.66
CA GLY A 112 12.17 13.73 1.97
C GLY A 112 12.34 13.44 3.46
N GLY A 113 12.41 12.15 3.78
CA GLY A 113 12.51 11.64 5.16
C GLY A 113 11.32 10.77 5.56
N GLU A 114 11.13 10.58 6.87
CA GLU A 114 10.06 9.73 7.40
C GLU A 114 8.67 10.31 7.11
N ARG A 115 7.76 9.42 6.71
CA ARG A 115 6.35 9.78 6.51
C ARG A 115 5.69 10.11 7.84
N ILE A 116 4.83 11.12 7.83
CA ILE A 116 4.12 11.57 9.03
C ILE A 116 2.71 11.01 8.98
N TYR A 117 2.35 10.20 9.95
CA TYR A 117 1.03 9.64 10.09
C TYR A 117 -0.01 10.72 10.40
N LEU A 118 -1.13 10.67 9.70
CA LEU A 118 -2.31 11.52 9.88
C LEU A 118 -3.50 10.65 10.27
N ALA A 119 -4.03 10.90 11.45
CA ALA A 119 -5.20 10.19 11.94
C ALA A 119 -6.43 10.48 11.05
N PRO A 120 -7.44 9.58 11.01
CA PRO A 120 -8.66 9.77 10.20
C PRO A 120 -9.36 11.12 10.42
N LYS A 121 -9.28 11.67 11.65
CA LYS A 121 -9.82 12.98 11.99
C LYS A 121 -9.19 14.11 11.17
N GLU A 122 -7.88 14.10 10.97
CA GLU A 122 -7.15 15.12 10.18
C GLU A 122 -7.47 14.95 8.70
N MET A 123 -7.57 13.70 8.25
CA MET A 123 -7.94 13.33 6.88
C MET A 123 -9.35 13.79 6.48
N ARG A 124 -10.24 14.10 7.43
CA ARG A 124 -11.57 14.67 7.12
C ARG A 124 -11.53 15.98 6.33
N SER A 125 -10.44 16.75 6.43
CA SER A 125 -10.29 18.03 5.71
C SER A 125 -9.41 17.91 4.45
N LEU A 126 -8.94 16.70 4.14
CA LEU A 126 -7.93 16.41 3.13
C LEU A 126 -8.46 15.37 2.15
N LEU A 127 -7.99 15.46 0.91
CA LEU A 127 -8.13 14.39 -0.07
C LEU A 127 -6.75 13.81 -0.41
N HIS A 128 -6.72 12.56 -0.85
CA HIS A 128 -5.50 11.95 -1.35
C HIS A 128 -4.88 12.82 -2.46
N GLY A 129 -3.58 13.09 -2.35
CA GLY A 129 -2.80 13.87 -3.29
C GLY A 129 -2.70 15.36 -2.99
N ASP A 130 -3.50 15.89 -2.06
CA ASP A 130 -3.41 17.29 -1.60
C ASP A 130 -1.99 17.63 -1.13
N ARG A 131 -1.57 18.89 -1.27
CA ARG A 131 -0.36 19.42 -0.62
C ARG A 131 -0.75 20.20 0.61
N ALA A 132 -0.12 19.88 1.73
CA ALA A 132 -0.44 20.45 3.02
C ALA A 132 0.81 20.72 3.86
N VAL A 133 0.64 21.47 4.94
CA VAL A 133 1.61 21.61 6.02
C VAL A 133 1.01 20.94 7.25
N VAL A 134 1.78 20.05 7.86
CA VAL A 134 1.40 19.35 9.09
C VAL A 134 2.38 19.69 10.18
N ARG A 135 1.90 19.81 11.42
CA ARG A 135 2.76 19.97 12.59
C ARG A 135 2.97 18.60 13.22
N VAL A 136 4.21 18.20 13.43
CA VAL A 136 4.51 16.98 14.19
C VAL A 136 4.11 17.19 15.65
N VAL A 137 3.25 16.32 16.18
CA VAL A 137 2.71 16.41 17.55
C VAL A 137 3.22 15.30 18.46
N GLY A 138 3.94 14.32 17.92
CA GLY A 138 4.54 13.23 18.67
C GLY A 138 4.77 11.99 17.81
N LEU A 139 4.82 10.84 18.47
CA LEU A 139 4.86 9.53 17.81
C LEU A 139 3.53 8.80 18.03
N ASP A 140 3.10 8.04 17.04
CA ASP A 140 1.92 7.17 17.14
C ASP A 140 2.23 5.88 17.94
N ALA A 141 1.23 4.99 18.05
CA ALA A 141 1.36 3.72 18.76
C ALA A 141 2.40 2.77 18.14
N GLN A 142 2.78 2.98 16.88
CA GLN A 142 3.79 2.24 16.14
C GLN A 142 5.14 2.98 16.12
N ASN A 143 5.31 3.99 16.97
CA ASN A 143 6.52 4.79 17.10
C ASN A 143 6.89 5.58 15.83
N ARG A 144 5.89 5.92 14.99
CA ARG A 144 6.06 6.74 13.78
C ARG A 144 5.69 8.19 14.05
N PRO A 145 6.30 9.18 13.39
CA PRO A 145 5.91 10.60 13.53
C PRO A 145 4.42 10.79 13.24
N GLN A 146 3.69 11.44 14.15
CA GLN A 146 2.28 11.79 14.00
C GLN A 146 2.14 13.30 13.79
N GLY A 147 1.26 13.70 12.87
CA GLY A 147 1.04 15.11 12.54
C GLY A 147 -0.42 15.56 12.63
N ASP A 148 -0.60 16.84 12.98
CA ASP A 148 -1.87 17.56 12.88
C ASP A 148 -1.86 18.47 11.64
N LEU A 149 -2.97 18.57 10.91
CA LEU A 149 -3.09 19.48 9.78
C LEU A 149 -3.03 20.94 10.25
N VAL A 150 -2.11 21.71 9.67
CA VAL A 150 -2.05 23.17 9.87
C VAL A 150 -2.79 23.89 8.76
N GLU A 151 -2.40 23.62 7.51
CA GLU A 151 -2.95 24.31 6.34
C GLU A 151 -2.87 23.43 5.09
N VAL A 152 -3.86 23.56 4.20
CA VAL A 152 -3.82 22.97 2.86
C VAL A 152 -3.28 23.99 1.88
N LEU A 153 -2.11 23.71 1.32
CA LEU A 153 -1.41 24.60 0.38
C LEU A 153 -1.97 24.54 -1.03
N LYS A 154 -2.31 23.33 -1.50
CA LYS A 154 -2.83 23.10 -2.85
C LYS A 154 -3.74 21.89 -2.86
N ARG A 155 -4.95 22.07 -3.40
CA ARG A 155 -5.89 20.98 -3.66
C ARG A 155 -5.48 20.22 -4.91
N HIS A 156 -5.53 18.90 -4.84
CA HIS A 156 -5.12 18.04 -5.94
C HIS A 156 -6.31 17.61 -6.80
N ASN A 157 -7.36 17.09 -6.17
CA ASN A 157 -8.51 16.56 -6.89
C ASN A 157 -9.45 17.71 -7.28
N LYS A 158 -9.57 17.94 -8.59
CA LYS A 158 -10.61 18.79 -9.19
C LYS A 158 -11.78 17.94 -9.68
N HIS A 159 -11.46 16.79 -10.26
CA HIS A 159 -12.41 15.80 -10.72
C HIS A 159 -12.19 14.50 -9.95
N ILE A 160 -13.27 13.79 -9.65
CA ILE A 160 -13.26 12.46 -9.05
C ILE A 160 -14.07 11.54 -9.94
N VAL A 161 -13.47 10.41 -10.32
CA VAL A 161 -14.18 9.31 -10.96
C VAL A 161 -14.75 8.41 -9.87
N GLY A 162 -16.04 8.11 -9.96
CA GLY A 162 -16.73 7.31 -8.97
C GLY A 162 -18.11 6.85 -9.45
N ARG A 163 -18.76 6.02 -8.65
CA ARG A 163 -20.13 5.57 -8.92
C ARG A 163 -21.13 6.48 -8.24
N PHE A 164 -22.10 6.93 -9.01
CA PHE A 164 -23.20 7.75 -8.55
C PHE A 164 -24.27 6.88 -7.90
N TYR A 165 -24.65 7.23 -6.68
CA TYR A 165 -25.76 6.64 -5.95
C TYR A 165 -26.77 7.72 -5.60
N LEU A 166 -28.04 7.32 -5.58
CA LEU A 166 -29.14 8.14 -5.15
C LEU A 166 -29.84 7.40 -4.01
N GLU A 167 -29.76 7.95 -2.80
CA GLU A 167 -30.39 7.39 -1.60
C GLU A 167 -31.20 8.48 -0.90
N SER A 168 -32.47 8.20 -0.60
CA SER A 168 -33.37 9.15 0.08
C SER A 168 -33.42 10.55 -0.57
N GLY A 169 -33.24 10.61 -1.90
CA GLY A 169 -33.22 11.86 -2.67
C GLY A 169 -31.89 12.63 -2.64
N ILE A 170 -30.89 12.15 -1.92
CA ILE A 170 -29.53 12.71 -1.89
C ILE A 170 -28.66 11.93 -2.87
N GLY A 171 -28.10 12.63 -3.85
CA GLY A 171 -27.11 12.06 -4.76
C GLY A 171 -25.73 12.15 -4.15
N PHE A 172 -24.91 11.13 -4.34
CA PHE A 172 -23.50 11.16 -3.98
C PHE A 172 -22.68 10.27 -4.90
N VAL A 173 -21.39 10.58 -5.04
CA VAL A 173 -20.45 9.82 -5.85
C VAL A 173 -19.43 9.17 -4.94
N VAL A 174 -19.42 7.84 -4.92
CA VAL A 174 -18.43 7.03 -4.20
C VAL A 174 -17.20 6.88 -5.07
N PRO A 175 -16.01 7.36 -4.64
CA PRO A 175 -14.80 7.30 -5.45
C PRO A 175 -14.38 5.86 -5.80
N GLU A 176 -13.93 5.66 -7.05
CA GLU A 176 -13.28 4.41 -7.47
C GLU A 176 -11.90 4.26 -6.80
N ASN A 177 -11.17 5.38 -6.65
CA ASN A 177 -9.91 5.40 -5.92
C ASN A 177 -10.18 5.32 -4.41
N LYS A 178 -10.01 4.12 -3.84
CA LYS A 178 -10.25 3.84 -2.41
C LYS A 178 -9.32 4.59 -1.43
N ARG A 179 -8.31 5.32 -1.91
CA ARG A 179 -7.52 6.26 -1.08
C ARG A 179 -8.26 7.58 -0.81
N ILE A 180 -9.31 7.87 -1.59
CA ILE A 180 -10.25 8.96 -1.36
C ILE A 180 -11.43 8.39 -0.55
N HIS A 181 -11.41 8.60 0.76
CA HIS A 181 -12.39 8.03 1.71
C HIS A 181 -13.67 8.88 1.86
N HIS A 182 -13.77 10.01 1.15
CA HIS A 182 -14.96 10.87 1.18
C HIS A 182 -15.84 10.59 -0.02
N ASP A 183 -17.13 10.39 0.24
CA ASP A 183 -18.14 10.49 -0.81
C ASP A 183 -18.36 11.95 -1.19
N VAL A 184 -18.54 12.19 -2.49
CA VAL A 184 -18.81 13.53 -3.03
C VAL A 184 -20.30 13.72 -3.11
N ILE A 185 -20.86 14.57 -2.26
CA ILE A 185 -22.28 14.89 -2.28
C ILE A 185 -22.62 15.67 -3.55
N VAL A 186 -23.65 15.24 -4.27
CA VAL A 186 -24.12 15.86 -5.51
C VAL A 186 -25.56 16.36 -5.33
N PRO A 187 -25.76 17.68 -5.21
CA PRO A 187 -27.09 18.28 -5.12
C PRO A 187 -27.96 17.91 -6.32
N SER A 188 -29.27 17.78 -6.15
CA SER A 188 -30.22 17.35 -7.18
C SER A 188 -30.12 18.12 -8.50
N GLU A 189 -29.89 19.43 -8.44
CA GLU A 189 -29.74 20.31 -9.60
C GLU A 189 -28.47 20.03 -10.43
N GLU A 190 -27.49 19.36 -9.82
CA GLU A 190 -26.13 19.14 -10.33
C GLU A 190 -25.88 17.64 -10.66
N GLN A 191 -26.93 16.81 -10.63
CA GLN A 191 -26.85 15.36 -10.89
C GLN A 191 -26.78 14.99 -12.38
N VAL A 192 -26.95 15.95 -13.29
CA VAL A 192 -26.95 15.84 -14.77
C VAL A 192 -27.18 14.40 -15.28
N SER A 193 -28.45 13.99 -15.40
CA SER A 193 -28.87 12.72 -16.02
C SER A 193 -28.20 11.43 -15.48
N ALA A 194 -27.47 11.47 -14.37
CA ALA A 194 -26.83 10.31 -13.78
C ALA A 194 -27.87 9.43 -13.10
N ALA A 195 -27.93 8.17 -13.52
CA ALA A 195 -28.76 7.15 -12.89
C ALA A 195 -27.98 6.43 -11.78
N HIS A 196 -28.70 5.90 -10.79
CA HIS A 196 -28.14 5.10 -9.72
C HIS A 196 -27.26 3.95 -10.27
N GLY A 197 -26.07 3.80 -9.70
CA GLY A 197 -25.08 2.79 -10.06
C GLY A 197 -24.16 3.14 -11.24
N GLN A 198 -24.38 4.28 -11.92
CA GLN A 198 -23.55 4.68 -13.05
C GLN A 198 -22.20 5.24 -12.61
N LEU A 199 -21.16 4.89 -13.35
CA LEU A 199 -19.86 5.52 -13.28
C LEU A 199 -19.94 6.93 -13.88
N VAL A 200 -19.42 7.90 -13.15
CA VAL A 200 -19.46 9.33 -13.50
C VAL A 200 -18.15 10.01 -13.19
N VAL A 201 -17.93 11.16 -13.81
CA VAL A 201 -16.90 12.13 -13.42
C VAL A 201 -17.59 13.27 -12.69
N ALA A 202 -17.22 13.48 -11.42
CA ALA A 202 -17.72 14.57 -10.60
C ALA A 202 -16.66 15.67 -10.46
N GLU A 203 -17.00 16.90 -10.80
CA GLU A 203 -16.19 18.08 -10.48
C GLU A 203 -16.46 18.52 -9.03
N ILE A 204 -15.41 18.69 -8.22
CA ILE A 204 -15.52 19.18 -6.85
C ILE A 204 -15.76 20.69 -6.85
N VAL A 205 -16.99 21.09 -6.55
CA VAL A 205 -17.40 22.50 -6.40
C VAL A 205 -16.98 23.05 -5.05
N ARG A 206 -17.04 22.22 -3.99
CA ARG A 206 -16.57 22.57 -2.64
C ARG A 206 -15.76 21.44 -2.04
N GLN A 207 -14.55 21.81 -1.62
CA GLN A 207 -13.58 20.91 -0.99
C GLN A 207 -14.01 20.52 0.43
N PRO A 208 -13.54 19.38 0.97
CA PRO A 208 -13.95 18.91 2.28
C PRO A 208 -13.41 19.80 3.40
N SER A 209 -14.08 19.72 4.54
CA SER A 209 -13.68 20.37 5.80
C SER A 209 -13.98 19.44 6.97
N LEU A 210 -13.46 19.77 8.15
CA LEU A 210 -13.65 18.97 9.37
C LEU A 210 -15.13 18.61 9.69
N ARG A 211 -16.08 19.41 9.22
CA ARG A 211 -17.53 19.23 9.47
C ARG A 211 -18.36 18.95 8.21
N ARG A 212 -17.76 18.89 7.03
CA ARG A 212 -18.50 18.76 5.76
C ARG A 212 -17.73 17.89 4.78
N GLN A 213 -18.45 16.95 4.18
CA GLN A 213 -18.00 16.21 3.00
C GLN A 213 -17.82 17.15 1.79
N PRO A 214 -17.05 16.72 0.78
CA PRO A 214 -16.94 17.46 -0.47
C PRO A 214 -18.30 17.52 -1.18
N ILE A 215 -18.57 18.64 -1.84
CA ILE A 215 -19.75 18.82 -2.68
C ILE A 215 -19.27 18.95 -4.12
N GLY A 216 -19.89 18.20 -5.03
CA GLY A 216 -19.56 18.22 -6.43
C GLY A 216 -20.77 18.30 -7.33
N ARG A 217 -20.50 18.31 -8.63
CA ARG A 217 -21.47 18.19 -9.71
C ARG A 217 -21.01 17.15 -10.71
N VAL A 218 -21.95 16.42 -11.30
CA VAL A 218 -21.63 15.48 -12.37
C VAL A 218 -21.36 16.27 -13.64
N VAL A 219 -20.18 16.11 -14.22
CA VAL A 219 -19.78 16.75 -15.48
C VAL A 219 -19.79 15.80 -16.66
N GLU A 220 -19.67 14.49 -16.40
CA GLU A 220 -19.66 13.45 -17.42
C GLU A 220 -20.28 12.16 -16.84
N VAL A 221 -21.16 11.53 -17.61
CA VAL A 221 -21.71 10.20 -17.30
C VAL A 221 -21.03 9.20 -18.22
N ILE A 222 -20.32 8.23 -17.65
CA ILE A 222 -19.62 7.19 -18.41
C ILE A 222 -20.59 6.04 -18.70
N GLY A 223 -21.43 5.65 -17.74
CA GLY A 223 -22.43 4.60 -17.89
C GLY A 223 -22.45 3.58 -16.74
N GLN A 224 -23.33 2.58 -16.77
CA GLN A 224 -23.39 1.54 -15.72
C GLN A 224 -22.21 0.57 -15.78
N HIS A 225 -21.76 0.27 -16.99
CA HIS A 225 -20.61 -0.56 -17.25
C HIS A 225 -19.61 0.28 -18.05
N VAL A 226 -18.32 0.03 -17.83
CA VAL A 226 -17.30 0.60 -18.71
C VAL A 226 -17.46 -0.08 -20.07
N GLU A 227 -17.76 0.69 -21.11
CA GLU A 227 -17.84 0.16 -22.47
C GLU A 227 -16.47 -0.36 -22.91
N ALA A 228 -16.48 -1.42 -23.73
CA ALA A 228 -15.27 -2.01 -24.26
C ALA A 228 -14.40 -0.95 -24.96
N GLY A 229 -13.18 -0.75 -24.47
CA GLY A 229 -12.24 0.28 -24.95
C GLY A 229 -12.18 1.55 -24.10
N MET A 230 -13.05 1.73 -23.11
CA MET A 230 -12.99 2.86 -22.16
C MET A 230 -12.22 2.55 -20.86
N GLU A 231 -11.84 1.29 -20.62
CA GLU A 231 -11.18 0.82 -19.38
C GLU A 231 -9.90 1.61 -19.09
N ILE A 232 -9.15 1.90 -20.14
CA ILE A 232 -7.89 2.62 -20.08
C ILE A 232 -8.10 4.07 -19.67
N GLN A 233 -9.09 4.73 -20.27
CA GLN A 233 -9.38 6.13 -19.96
C GLN A 233 -9.91 6.25 -18.52
N VAL A 234 -10.75 5.31 -18.10
CA VAL A 234 -11.23 5.22 -16.71
C VAL A 234 -10.05 5.00 -15.76
N ALA A 235 -9.19 4.01 -16.01
CA ALA A 235 -8.03 3.73 -15.16
C ALA A 235 -7.08 4.94 -15.07
N ALA A 236 -6.77 5.59 -16.19
CA ALA A 236 -5.95 6.79 -16.20
C ALA A 236 -6.55 7.91 -15.33
N ARG A 237 -7.86 8.15 -15.42
CA ARG A 237 -8.55 9.18 -14.62
C ARG A 237 -8.63 8.81 -13.13
N VAL A 238 -8.94 7.56 -12.79
CA VAL A 238 -9.00 7.06 -11.39
C VAL A 238 -7.68 7.28 -10.66
N HIS A 239 -6.57 7.10 -11.37
CA HIS A 239 -5.22 7.29 -10.85
C HIS A 239 -4.67 8.71 -11.03
N ASN A 240 -5.47 9.66 -11.54
CA ASN A 240 -5.04 11.04 -11.84
C ASN A 240 -3.79 11.09 -12.72
N ILE A 241 -3.71 10.23 -13.74
CA ILE A 241 -2.68 10.28 -14.78
C ILE A 241 -3.04 11.41 -15.75
N PRO A 242 -2.16 12.39 -16.00
CA PRO A 242 -2.42 13.47 -16.95
C PRO A 242 -2.56 12.90 -18.36
N VAL A 243 -3.77 12.97 -18.93
CA VAL A 243 -4.05 12.53 -20.31
C VAL A 243 -4.14 13.71 -21.27
N GLU A 244 -4.70 14.84 -20.84
CA GLU A 244 -4.85 16.04 -21.65
C GLU A 244 -3.55 16.82 -21.78
N TRP A 245 -3.32 17.42 -22.94
CA TRP A 245 -2.17 18.29 -23.19
C TRP A 245 -2.52 19.75 -22.90
N PRO A 246 -1.74 20.47 -22.07
CA PRO A 246 -1.90 21.90 -21.92
C PRO A 246 -1.68 22.64 -23.25
N GLY A 247 -2.46 23.70 -23.53
CA GLY A 247 -2.34 24.47 -24.78
C GLY A 247 -0.91 24.98 -25.04
N ALA A 248 -0.22 25.46 -24.01
CA ALA A 248 1.18 25.89 -24.11
C ALA A 248 2.15 24.77 -24.54
N VAL A 249 1.86 23.52 -24.21
CA VAL A 249 2.65 22.36 -24.63
C VAL A 249 2.43 22.07 -26.11
N LEU A 250 1.18 22.10 -26.57
CA LEU A 250 0.85 21.92 -27.99
C LEU A 250 1.42 23.03 -28.85
N GLU A 251 1.37 24.28 -28.38
CA GLU A 251 1.99 25.43 -29.07
C GLU A 251 3.51 25.31 -29.16
N GLU A 252 4.18 24.84 -28.11
CA GLU A 252 5.63 24.60 -28.13
C GLU A 252 5.99 23.43 -29.07
N ALA A 253 5.24 22.33 -28.99
CA ALA A 253 5.44 21.16 -29.84
C ALA A 253 5.21 21.47 -31.33
N GLY A 254 4.20 22.28 -31.65
CA GLY A 254 3.87 22.69 -33.02
C GLY A 254 4.90 23.61 -33.69
N ARG A 255 5.92 24.08 -32.97
CA ARG A 255 7.03 24.88 -33.54
C ARG A 255 8.11 24.03 -34.17
N PHE A 256 8.16 22.74 -33.87
CA PHE A 256 9.16 21.84 -34.42
C PHE A 256 8.79 21.41 -35.84
N ALA A 257 9.80 21.32 -36.72
CA ALA A 257 9.62 20.78 -38.07
C ALA A 257 9.70 19.25 -38.06
N ASP A 258 9.26 18.60 -39.14
CA ASP A 258 9.28 17.13 -39.25
C ASP A 258 10.70 16.53 -39.38
N THR A 259 11.67 17.37 -39.75
CA THR A 259 13.06 16.96 -39.99
C THR A 259 14.05 17.77 -39.17
N VAL A 260 15.16 17.14 -38.78
CA VAL A 260 16.24 17.78 -38.03
C VAL A 260 16.91 18.88 -38.90
N PRO A 261 16.92 20.16 -38.45
CA PRO A 261 17.58 21.24 -39.18
C PRO A 261 19.10 21.03 -39.29
N GLU A 262 19.71 21.42 -40.41
CA GLU A 262 21.17 21.31 -40.64
C GLU A 262 22.00 22.04 -39.57
N ALA A 263 21.52 23.20 -39.09
CA ALA A 263 22.17 23.93 -38.02
C ALA A 263 22.31 23.10 -36.72
N SER A 264 21.32 22.25 -36.42
CA SER A 264 21.33 21.39 -35.23
C SER A 264 22.27 20.19 -35.35
N LYS A 265 22.74 19.88 -36.56
CA LYS A 265 23.72 18.80 -36.84
C LYS A 265 25.17 19.25 -36.63
N GLN A 266 25.43 20.57 -36.65
CA GLN A 266 26.78 21.12 -36.51
C GLN A 266 27.42 20.81 -35.15
N GLY A 267 28.72 20.50 -35.13
CA GLY A 267 29.46 20.20 -33.90
C GLY A 267 29.17 18.83 -33.27
N ARG A 268 28.43 17.96 -33.97
CA ARG A 268 28.14 16.58 -33.55
C ARG A 268 29.01 15.58 -34.31
N VAL A 269 29.27 14.44 -33.69
CA VAL A 269 29.96 13.32 -34.37
C VAL A 269 29.03 12.72 -35.41
N ASP A 270 29.49 12.63 -36.65
CA ASP A 270 28.75 12.00 -37.73
C ASP A 270 28.89 10.47 -37.66
N LEU A 271 27.76 9.80 -37.41
CA LEU A 271 27.64 8.35 -37.38
C LEU A 271 26.63 7.85 -38.42
N ARG A 272 26.27 8.67 -39.41
CA ARG A 272 25.26 8.31 -40.43
C ARG A 272 25.66 7.13 -41.29
N ASP A 273 26.96 6.90 -41.48
CA ASP A 273 27.50 5.73 -42.20
C ASP A 273 27.77 4.53 -41.27
N THR A 274 27.54 4.68 -39.96
CA THR A 274 27.66 3.56 -39.01
C THR A 274 26.37 2.75 -39.05
N PRO A 275 26.41 1.41 -39.25
CA PRO A 275 25.24 0.52 -39.33
C PRO A 275 24.45 0.35 -38.01
N LEU A 276 24.03 1.45 -37.41
CA LEU A 276 23.16 1.48 -36.23
C LEU A 276 21.75 1.02 -36.61
N VAL A 277 21.16 0.20 -35.75
CA VAL A 277 19.80 -0.35 -35.92
C VAL A 277 19.00 -0.19 -34.64
N THR A 278 17.68 -0.06 -34.77
CA THR A 278 16.73 -0.14 -33.64
C THR A 278 16.12 -1.54 -33.59
N ILE A 279 15.91 -2.09 -32.39
CA ILE A 279 15.39 -3.45 -32.18
C ILE A 279 14.32 -3.39 -31.09
N ASP A 280 13.05 -3.48 -31.50
CA ASP A 280 11.91 -3.19 -30.64
C ASP A 280 10.74 -4.15 -30.88
N GLY A 281 9.69 -4.06 -30.05
CA GLY A 281 8.44 -4.80 -30.28
C GLY A 281 7.73 -4.34 -31.57
N PRO A 282 6.92 -5.17 -32.23
CA PRO A 282 6.23 -4.81 -33.49
C PRO A 282 5.33 -3.58 -33.38
N ASP A 283 4.76 -3.33 -32.20
CA ASP A 283 3.83 -2.22 -31.95
C ASP A 283 4.54 -0.91 -31.52
N ALA A 284 5.84 -0.96 -31.23
CA ALA A 284 6.62 0.22 -30.83
C ALA A 284 6.70 1.27 -31.95
N ARG A 285 6.70 2.55 -31.55
CA ARG A 285 6.78 3.73 -32.44
C ARG A 285 7.80 4.78 -31.95
N ASP A 286 8.13 4.72 -30.67
CA ASP A 286 9.02 5.57 -29.90
C ASP A 286 10.38 4.88 -29.69
N PHE A 287 11.24 4.90 -30.71
CA PHE A 287 12.55 4.23 -30.67
C PHE A 287 13.56 5.11 -29.94
N ASP A 288 13.78 4.84 -28.65
CA ASP A 288 14.74 5.56 -27.80
C ASP A 288 16.19 5.23 -28.14
N ASP A 289 16.49 3.98 -28.48
CA ASP A 289 17.84 3.45 -28.59
C ASP A 289 18.15 2.79 -29.93
N ALA A 290 19.39 2.97 -30.38
CA ALA A 290 19.96 2.27 -31.53
C ALA A 290 21.34 1.72 -31.14
N VAL A 291 21.63 0.50 -31.60
CA VAL A 291 22.84 -0.24 -31.21
C VAL A 291 23.70 -0.63 -32.41
N PHE A 292 25.02 -0.64 -32.18
CA PHE A 292 26.01 -1.12 -33.13
C PHE A 292 27.16 -1.77 -32.38
N CYS A 293 27.70 -2.86 -32.92
CA CYS A 293 28.86 -3.54 -32.35
C CYS A 293 29.87 -3.92 -33.43
N ALA A 294 31.15 -3.75 -33.12
CA ALA A 294 32.28 -4.19 -33.94
C ALA A 294 33.35 -4.88 -33.09
N PRO A 295 34.06 -5.89 -33.62
CA PRO A 295 35.14 -6.54 -32.90
C PRO A 295 36.37 -5.62 -32.81
N THR A 296 37.16 -5.84 -31.76
CA THR A 296 38.48 -5.22 -31.56
C THR A 296 39.48 -6.32 -31.21
N PRO A 297 40.81 -6.08 -31.28
CA PRO A 297 41.79 -7.10 -30.91
C PRO A 297 41.67 -7.65 -29.48
N LYS A 298 40.98 -6.94 -28.57
CA LYS A 298 40.86 -7.29 -27.14
C LYS A 298 39.43 -7.55 -26.67
N GLY A 299 38.44 -7.55 -27.58
CA GLY A 299 37.01 -7.67 -27.25
C GLY A 299 36.15 -6.94 -28.27
N TRP A 300 35.27 -6.04 -27.84
CA TRP A 300 34.31 -5.36 -28.72
C TRP A 300 34.22 -3.85 -28.47
N ARG A 301 33.84 -3.12 -29.51
CA ARG A 301 33.40 -1.72 -29.45
C ARG A 301 31.89 -1.71 -29.65
N LEU A 302 31.17 -1.37 -28.59
CA LEU A 302 29.73 -1.21 -28.56
C LEU A 302 29.39 0.28 -28.62
N ILE A 303 28.47 0.67 -29.48
CA ILE A 303 27.87 2.02 -29.53
C ILE A 303 26.40 1.87 -29.18
N VAL A 304 25.97 2.63 -28.18
CA VAL A 304 24.56 2.79 -27.80
C VAL A 304 24.20 4.26 -28.07
N ALA A 305 23.42 4.49 -29.12
CA ALA A 305 22.92 5.82 -29.50
C ALA A 305 21.53 6.02 -28.91
N ILE A 306 21.34 7.03 -28.05
CA ILE A 306 20.05 7.33 -27.43
C ILE A 306 19.50 8.64 -27.99
N ALA A 307 18.20 8.71 -28.22
CA ALA A 307 17.48 9.92 -28.62
C ALA A 307 17.88 11.15 -27.80
N ASP A 308 18.31 12.24 -28.45
CA ASP A 308 18.73 13.47 -27.76
C ASP A 308 17.53 14.36 -27.37
N VAL A 309 16.67 13.84 -26.49
CA VAL A 309 15.44 14.52 -26.03
C VAL A 309 15.75 15.85 -25.35
N ALA A 310 16.89 15.95 -24.66
CA ALA A 310 17.36 17.18 -24.04
C ALA A 310 17.64 18.31 -25.06
N GLU A 311 17.77 17.99 -26.35
CA GLU A 311 17.83 19.01 -27.40
C GLU A 311 16.49 19.72 -27.57
N TYR A 312 15.39 18.98 -27.55
CA TYR A 312 14.07 19.50 -27.84
C TYR A 312 13.36 20.01 -26.57
N VAL A 313 13.54 19.33 -25.45
CA VAL A 313 12.88 19.63 -24.17
C VAL A 313 13.82 20.43 -23.26
N LYS A 314 13.79 21.75 -23.38
CA LYS A 314 14.66 22.66 -22.62
C LYS A 314 14.18 22.83 -21.17
N PRO A 315 15.08 22.93 -20.17
CA PRO A 315 14.68 23.16 -18.79
C PRO A 315 13.75 24.36 -18.65
N THR A 316 12.72 24.26 -17.82
CA THR A 316 11.69 25.28 -17.58
C THR A 316 10.78 25.61 -18.75
N SER A 317 10.84 24.90 -19.89
CA SER A 317 9.87 25.06 -20.98
C SER A 317 8.49 24.46 -20.62
N ALA A 318 7.48 24.66 -21.47
CA ALA A 318 6.17 24.05 -21.23
C ALA A 318 6.25 22.53 -21.36
N LEU A 319 6.99 22.04 -22.37
CA LEU A 319 7.30 20.61 -22.52
C LEU A 319 8.00 20.02 -21.29
N ASP A 320 8.99 20.73 -20.73
CA ASP A 320 9.72 20.25 -19.54
C ASP A 320 8.83 20.15 -18.30
N ARG A 321 8.01 21.17 -18.05
CA ARG A 321 7.09 21.17 -16.91
C ARG A 321 6.09 20.02 -17.00
N GLU A 322 5.55 19.76 -18.19
CA GLU A 322 4.59 18.68 -18.41
C GLU A 322 5.27 17.30 -18.34
N ALA A 323 6.44 17.13 -18.95
CA ALA A 323 7.22 15.89 -18.85
C ALA A 323 7.57 15.58 -17.39
N ARG A 324 7.93 16.60 -16.60
CA ARG A 324 8.16 16.47 -15.16
C ARG A 324 6.89 16.05 -14.43
N GLU A 325 5.74 16.67 -14.69
CA GLU A 325 4.47 16.34 -14.03
C GLU A 325 4.01 14.90 -14.34
N ARG A 326 4.17 14.46 -15.59
CA ARG A 326 3.88 13.08 -16.02
C ARG A 326 4.86 12.08 -15.42
N GLY A 327 6.15 12.41 -15.40
CA GLY A 327 7.24 11.60 -14.84
C GLY A 327 7.70 10.47 -15.76
N ASN A 328 6.76 9.72 -16.32
CA ASN A 328 7.00 8.65 -17.29
C ASN A 328 5.78 8.42 -18.21
N SER A 329 5.99 7.76 -19.34
CA SER A 329 4.89 7.25 -20.18
C SER A 329 4.19 6.09 -19.45
N VAL A 330 2.88 5.93 -19.69
CA VAL A 330 2.07 4.84 -19.13
C VAL A 330 1.57 3.94 -20.27
N TYR A 331 1.95 2.67 -20.23
CA TYR A 331 1.64 1.69 -21.27
C TYR A 331 0.46 0.83 -20.83
N PHE A 332 -0.73 1.18 -21.31
CA PHE A 332 -1.91 0.35 -21.16
C PHE A 332 -2.00 -0.66 -22.32
N PRO A 333 -2.76 -1.75 -22.19
CA PRO A 333 -3.02 -2.64 -23.33
C PRO A 333 -3.59 -1.84 -24.52
N ARG A 334 -2.95 -1.90 -25.69
CA ARG A 334 -3.32 -1.18 -26.93
C ARG A 334 -3.25 0.36 -26.91
N SER A 335 -2.88 1.00 -25.81
CA SER A 335 -2.83 2.47 -25.72
C SER A 335 -1.68 2.94 -24.85
N VAL A 336 -1.07 4.07 -25.22
CA VAL A 336 0.00 4.71 -24.45
C VAL A 336 -0.47 6.10 -24.06
N VAL A 337 -0.24 6.47 -22.80
CA VAL A 337 -0.28 7.87 -22.37
C VAL A 337 1.17 8.36 -22.33
N PRO A 338 1.65 9.06 -23.37
CA PRO A 338 3.07 9.35 -23.47
C PRO A 338 3.49 10.51 -22.56
N MET A 339 4.75 10.48 -22.12
CA MET A 339 5.37 11.57 -21.34
C MET A 339 5.54 12.85 -22.18
N LEU A 340 5.78 12.68 -23.48
CA LEU A 340 5.98 13.76 -24.45
C LEU A 340 4.93 13.67 -25.57
N PRO A 341 4.56 14.79 -26.20
CA PRO A 341 3.65 14.77 -27.35
C PRO A 341 4.19 13.89 -28.49
N GLU A 342 3.29 13.25 -29.22
CA GLU A 342 3.60 12.26 -30.26
C GLU A 342 4.47 12.83 -31.39
N ALA A 343 4.30 14.12 -31.70
CA ALA A 343 5.13 14.84 -32.66
C ALA A 343 6.64 14.78 -32.31
N LEU A 344 6.96 14.75 -31.02
CA LEU A 344 8.33 14.56 -30.54
C LEU A 344 8.63 13.08 -30.31
N SER A 345 7.80 12.37 -29.54
CA SER A 345 8.11 10.99 -29.10
C SER A 345 8.21 10.00 -30.26
N ASN A 346 7.32 10.12 -31.26
CA ASN A 346 7.27 9.22 -32.43
C ASN A 346 7.97 9.84 -33.66
N GLY A 347 8.21 11.15 -33.61
CA GLY A 347 8.77 11.95 -34.71
C GLY A 347 10.26 12.25 -34.54
N LEU A 348 10.58 13.44 -34.01
CA LEU A 348 11.94 13.99 -33.97
C LEU A 348 12.87 13.33 -32.97
N CYS A 349 12.34 12.82 -31.86
CA CYS A 349 13.15 12.10 -30.86
C CYS A 349 13.32 10.64 -31.25
N SER A 350 12.28 10.01 -31.81
CA SER A 350 12.35 8.60 -32.25
C SER A 350 13.45 8.41 -33.29
N LEU A 351 14.30 7.40 -33.08
CA LEU A 351 15.42 7.01 -33.96
C LEU A 351 14.92 6.24 -35.20
N ASN A 352 13.95 6.83 -35.90
CA ASN A 352 13.28 6.26 -37.06
C ASN A 352 14.26 5.82 -38.17
N PRO A 353 13.95 4.74 -38.90
CA PRO A 353 14.81 4.24 -39.97
C PRO A 353 14.88 5.21 -41.14
N ASN A 354 16.03 5.26 -41.79
CA ASN A 354 16.31 6.02 -43.01
C ASN A 354 16.12 7.54 -42.92
N VAL A 355 16.21 8.11 -41.71
CA VAL A 355 16.15 9.56 -41.48
C VAL A 355 17.20 10.00 -40.47
N ASP A 356 17.74 11.21 -40.67
CA ASP A 356 18.74 11.76 -39.77
C ASP A 356 18.12 12.10 -38.41
N ARG A 357 18.79 11.67 -37.33
CA ARG A 357 18.36 11.90 -35.94
C ARG A 357 19.52 12.28 -35.04
N LEU A 358 19.22 13.13 -34.05
CA LEU A 358 20.20 13.57 -33.05
C LEU A 358 20.27 12.54 -31.92
N CYS A 359 21.48 12.09 -31.59
CA CYS A 359 21.72 11.20 -30.45
C CYS A 359 22.59 11.87 -29.38
N LEU A 360 22.38 11.43 -28.13
CA LEU A 360 23.43 11.36 -27.14
C LEU A 360 23.96 9.93 -27.11
N CYS A 361 25.20 9.76 -27.54
CA CYS A 361 25.79 8.46 -27.82
C CYS A 361 26.77 8.05 -26.71
N CYS A 362 26.72 6.77 -26.30
CA CYS A 362 27.66 6.12 -25.39
C CYS A 362 28.47 5.08 -26.17
N GLU A 363 29.78 5.31 -26.30
CA GLU A 363 30.71 4.33 -26.87
C GLU A 363 31.44 3.59 -25.75
N ILE A 364 31.44 2.27 -25.82
CA ILE A 364 31.91 1.37 -24.77
C ILE A 364 32.90 0.37 -25.39
N THR A 365 34.10 0.29 -24.82
CA THR A 365 35.06 -0.77 -25.13
C THR A 365 34.93 -1.89 -24.11
N LEU A 366 34.51 -3.06 -24.58
CA LEU A 366 34.38 -4.30 -23.81
C LEU A 366 35.63 -5.15 -24.01
N SER A 367 36.12 -5.82 -22.96
CA SER A 367 37.09 -6.91 -23.16
C SER A 367 36.41 -8.22 -23.56
N ALA A 368 37.22 -9.19 -23.99
CA ALA A 368 36.78 -10.54 -24.37
C ALA A 368 35.95 -11.27 -23.29
N ASP A 369 36.12 -10.91 -22.02
CA ASP A 369 35.37 -11.45 -20.88
C ASP A 369 34.06 -10.69 -20.57
N GLY A 370 33.72 -9.68 -21.36
CA GLY A 370 32.51 -8.87 -21.21
C GLY A 370 32.62 -7.70 -20.22
N SER A 371 33.79 -7.47 -19.60
CA SER A 371 33.95 -6.33 -18.69
C SER A 371 34.17 -5.00 -19.43
N VAL A 372 33.59 -3.92 -18.89
CA VAL A 372 33.75 -2.56 -19.42
C VAL A 372 35.16 -2.03 -19.13
N ARG A 373 35.94 -1.76 -20.18
CA ARG A 373 37.30 -1.20 -20.07
C ARG A 373 37.32 0.31 -20.12
N ARG A 374 36.52 0.89 -21.01
CA ARG A 374 36.43 2.34 -21.22
C ARG A 374 35.04 2.68 -21.74
N SER A 375 34.53 3.83 -21.32
CA SER A 375 33.34 4.45 -21.90
C SER A 375 33.60 5.92 -22.23
N LYS A 376 32.92 6.43 -23.25
CA LYS A 376 32.93 7.84 -23.66
C LYS A 376 31.52 8.25 -24.08
N PHE A 377 31.11 9.45 -23.67
CA PHE A 377 29.87 10.09 -24.13
C PHE A 377 30.20 11.19 -25.14
N PHE A 378 29.32 11.38 -26.13
CA PHE A 378 29.39 12.48 -27.09
C PHE A 378 28.04 12.72 -27.77
N LYS A 379 27.82 13.94 -28.25
CA LYS A 379 26.67 14.29 -29.10
C LYS A 379 26.92 13.80 -30.52
N GLY A 380 25.96 13.13 -31.14
CA GLY A 380 26.08 12.58 -32.49
C GLY A 380 24.85 12.84 -33.37
N VAL A 381 25.02 12.55 -34.66
CA VAL A 381 23.94 12.44 -35.66
C VAL A 381 24.01 11.05 -36.28
N ILE A 382 22.87 10.36 -36.34
CA ILE A 382 22.76 9.00 -36.85
C ILE A 382 21.76 8.92 -37.99
N HIS A 383 21.84 7.86 -38.78
CA HIS A 383 20.86 7.47 -39.79
C HIS A 383 20.58 5.98 -39.56
N SER A 384 19.47 5.65 -38.88
CA SER A 384 19.18 4.25 -38.54
C SER A 384 19.00 3.43 -39.82
N HIS A 385 19.80 2.38 -40.00
CA HIS A 385 19.83 1.60 -41.25
C HIS A 385 18.70 0.57 -41.32
N ALA A 386 18.12 0.21 -40.18
CA ALA A 386 16.95 -0.65 -40.12
C ALA A 386 16.23 -0.50 -38.79
N ARG A 387 14.90 -0.63 -38.86
CA ARG A 387 14.03 -0.95 -37.75
C ARG A 387 13.78 -2.45 -37.79
N LEU A 388 14.19 -3.16 -36.75
CA LEU A 388 14.08 -4.62 -36.62
C LEU A 388 13.14 -4.99 -35.47
N THR A 389 12.55 -6.19 -35.51
CA THR A 389 11.86 -6.76 -34.34
C THR A 389 12.77 -7.69 -33.55
N TYR A 390 12.46 -7.91 -32.27
CA TYR A 390 13.15 -8.93 -31.46
C TYR A 390 13.11 -10.32 -32.13
N ASP A 391 11.96 -10.72 -32.69
CA ASP A 391 11.83 -12.02 -33.37
C ASP A 391 12.65 -12.10 -34.65
N GLU A 392 12.73 -11.01 -35.43
CA GLU A 392 13.58 -10.97 -36.63
C GLU A 392 15.06 -11.15 -36.26
N VAL A 393 15.51 -10.47 -35.21
CA VAL A 393 16.90 -10.59 -34.74
C VAL A 393 17.17 -12.00 -34.18
N ALA A 394 16.27 -12.54 -33.35
CA ALA A 394 16.40 -13.89 -32.82
C ALA A 394 16.50 -14.93 -33.96
N ALA A 395 15.63 -14.83 -34.97
CA ALA A 395 15.69 -15.71 -36.14
C ALA A 395 17.04 -15.64 -36.87
N ILE A 396 17.66 -14.45 -36.96
CA ILE A 396 18.94 -14.25 -37.66
C ILE A 396 20.13 -14.80 -36.85
N VAL A 397 20.26 -14.42 -35.57
CA VAL A 397 21.50 -14.67 -34.79
C VAL A 397 21.41 -15.85 -33.82
N VAL A 398 20.20 -16.28 -33.46
CA VAL A 398 19.97 -17.42 -32.56
C VAL A 398 19.63 -18.66 -33.37
N ASP A 399 18.58 -18.58 -34.19
CA ASP A 399 18.06 -19.75 -34.92
C ASP A 399 18.84 -20.03 -36.22
N GLY A 400 19.57 -19.03 -36.71
CA GLY A 400 20.36 -19.14 -37.94
C GLY A 400 19.51 -19.26 -39.21
N ASP A 401 18.33 -18.65 -39.24
CA ASP A 401 17.44 -18.64 -40.41
C ASP A 401 18.12 -17.95 -41.60
N ARG A 402 18.45 -18.76 -42.61
CA ARG A 402 19.10 -18.31 -43.85
C ARG A 402 18.25 -17.33 -44.66
N LYS A 403 16.92 -17.46 -44.65
CA LYS A 403 16.01 -16.55 -45.37
C LYS A 403 15.99 -15.19 -44.69
N ALA A 404 15.83 -15.16 -43.37
CA ALA A 404 15.89 -13.92 -42.59
C ALA A 404 17.26 -13.23 -42.75
N ALA A 405 18.36 -13.98 -42.63
CA ALA A 405 19.71 -13.46 -42.82
C ALA A 405 19.95 -12.90 -44.22
N LYS A 406 19.43 -13.55 -45.28
CA LYS A 406 19.55 -13.05 -46.66
C LYS A 406 18.84 -11.71 -46.88
N ARG A 407 17.71 -11.45 -46.20
CA ARG A 407 16.97 -10.18 -46.29
C ARG A 407 17.73 -9.00 -45.67
N ARG A 408 18.66 -9.27 -44.76
CA ARG A 408 19.43 -8.27 -44.00
C ARG A 408 20.94 -8.46 -44.15
N ALA A 409 21.41 -8.95 -45.29
CA ALA A 409 22.77 -9.46 -45.48
C ALA A 409 23.86 -8.51 -44.97
N ASP A 410 23.72 -7.21 -45.23
CA ASP A 410 24.69 -6.17 -44.84
C ASP A 410 24.74 -5.93 -43.32
N LEU A 411 23.66 -6.24 -42.59
CA LEU A 411 23.56 -6.05 -41.14
C LEU A 411 23.95 -7.30 -40.35
N VAL A 412 23.90 -8.49 -40.96
CA VAL A 412 24.18 -9.77 -40.30
C VAL A 412 25.52 -9.80 -39.54
N PRO A 413 26.65 -9.29 -40.08
CA PRO A 413 27.90 -9.27 -39.33
C PRO A 413 27.80 -8.50 -38.01
N HIS A 414 27.15 -7.32 -38.03
CA HIS A 414 27.00 -6.47 -36.86
C HIS A 414 26.04 -7.07 -35.82
N LEU A 415 24.94 -7.69 -36.27
CA LEU A 415 24.02 -8.42 -35.39
C LEU A 415 24.71 -9.60 -34.71
N ARG A 416 25.58 -10.34 -35.43
CA ARG A 416 26.38 -11.42 -34.83
C ARG A 416 27.36 -10.90 -33.78
N HIS A 417 28.03 -9.78 -34.03
CA HIS A 417 28.92 -9.17 -33.04
C HIS A 417 28.18 -8.64 -31.81
N LEU A 418 26.95 -8.13 -31.97
CA LEU A 418 26.08 -7.80 -30.83
C LEU A 418 25.78 -9.06 -30.00
N TYR A 419 25.45 -10.18 -30.64
CA TYR A 419 25.17 -11.44 -29.96
C TYR A 419 26.41 -12.03 -29.24
N GLU A 420 27.59 -11.92 -29.84
CA GLU A 420 28.86 -12.30 -29.21
C GLU A 420 29.19 -11.44 -27.98
N ALA A 421 29.08 -10.12 -28.12
CA ALA A 421 29.28 -9.19 -27.02
C ALA A 421 28.28 -9.43 -25.88
N TYR A 422 27.00 -9.68 -26.20
CA TYR A 422 25.96 -10.06 -25.24
C TYR A 422 26.35 -11.31 -24.43
N LYS A 423 26.81 -12.38 -25.09
CA LYS A 423 27.25 -13.60 -24.40
C LYS A 423 28.39 -13.31 -23.43
N ALA A 424 29.35 -12.47 -23.83
CA ALA A 424 30.43 -12.06 -22.94
C ALA A 424 29.92 -11.23 -21.75
N MET A 425 29.04 -10.25 -21.98
CA MET A 425 28.43 -9.43 -20.92
C MET A 425 27.63 -10.28 -19.92
N ARG A 426 26.86 -11.27 -20.39
CA ARG A 426 26.14 -12.21 -19.52
C ARG A 426 27.07 -13.04 -18.65
N GLN A 427 28.21 -13.50 -19.19
CA GLN A 427 29.21 -14.19 -18.39
C GLN A 427 29.81 -13.27 -17.30
N ALA A 428 30.07 -12.00 -17.63
CA ALA A 428 30.52 -11.02 -16.64
C ALA A 428 29.45 -10.75 -15.57
N ARG A 429 28.17 -10.64 -15.96
CA ARG A 429 27.02 -10.46 -15.06
C ARG A 429 26.87 -11.64 -14.09
N ALA A 430 26.97 -12.87 -14.57
CA ALA A 430 26.92 -14.07 -13.74
C ALA A 430 28.08 -14.14 -12.74
N LYS A 431 29.31 -13.80 -13.17
CA LYS A 431 30.49 -13.73 -12.29
C LYS A 431 30.38 -12.67 -11.19
N ARG A 432 29.64 -11.60 -11.45
CA ARG A 432 29.38 -10.51 -10.48
C ARG A 432 28.33 -10.90 -9.43
N GLY A 433 27.57 -11.97 -9.65
CA GLY A 433 26.53 -12.42 -8.73
C GLY A 433 25.22 -11.66 -8.87
N ALA A 434 24.93 -11.09 -10.04
CA ALA A 434 23.63 -10.50 -10.31
C ALA A 434 22.54 -11.57 -10.20
N ILE A 435 21.43 -11.22 -9.57
CA ILE A 435 20.33 -12.14 -9.33
C ILE A 435 19.45 -12.14 -10.58
N ASP A 436 19.18 -13.34 -11.11
CA ASP A 436 18.32 -13.51 -12.28
C ASP A 436 17.09 -14.31 -11.86
N PHE A 437 15.96 -13.61 -11.75
CA PHE A 437 14.66 -14.23 -11.50
C PHE A 437 13.97 -14.45 -12.83
N GLU A 438 13.69 -15.70 -13.16
CA GLU A 438 12.78 -16.02 -14.26
C GLU A 438 11.35 -15.71 -13.81
N THR A 439 10.79 -14.63 -14.35
CA THR A 439 9.37 -14.28 -14.24
C THR A 439 8.71 -14.44 -15.61
N THR A 440 7.53 -15.06 -15.64
CA THR A 440 6.71 -15.13 -16.86
C THR A 440 5.65 -14.05 -16.76
N GLU A 441 5.73 -13.04 -17.61
CA GLU A 441 4.70 -12.00 -17.70
C GLU A 441 3.56 -12.47 -18.61
N ALA A 442 2.36 -11.91 -18.44
CA ALA A 442 1.21 -12.20 -19.29
C ALA A 442 1.06 -11.12 -20.38
N ALA A 443 0.88 -11.55 -21.62
CA ALA A 443 0.53 -10.72 -22.76
C ALA A 443 -0.94 -10.95 -23.13
N ILE A 444 -1.71 -9.86 -23.25
CA ILE A 444 -3.11 -9.92 -23.70
C ILE A 444 -3.13 -9.79 -25.21
N VAL A 445 -3.69 -10.78 -25.89
CA VAL A 445 -3.86 -10.78 -27.35
C VAL A 445 -5.31 -10.50 -27.69
N PHE A 446 -5.52 -9.49 -28.53
CA PHE A 446 -6.84 -9.03 -28.95
C PHE A 446 -7.19 -9.57 -30.34
N ASP A 447 -8.48 -9.72 -30.62
CA ASP A 447 -9.00 -9.95 -31.97
C ASP A 447 -9.24 -8.61 -32.73
N ASP A 448 -9.68 -8.72 -33.98
CA ASP A 448 -9.93 -7.56 -34.86
C ASP A 448 -11.09 -6.69 -34.36
N ASP A 449 -12.03 -7.27 -33.60
CA ASP A 449 -13.14 -6.57 -32.95
C ASP A 449 -12.73 -5.90 -31.63
N GLY A 450 -11.47 -6.08 -31.22
CA GLY A 450 -10.89 -5.47 -30.03
C GLY A 450 -11.19 -6.18 -28.71
N ARG A 451 -11.74 -7.39 -28.76
CA ARG A 451 -11.97 -8.25 -27.59
C ARG A 451 -10.75 -9.11 -27.31
N ILE A 452 -10.66 -9.61 -26.07
CA ILE A 452 -9.54 -10.49 -25.67
C ILE A 452 -9.74 -11.86 -26.29
N ARG A 453 -8.87 -12.22 -27.22
CA ARG A 453 -8.82 -13.55 -27.83
C ARG A 453 -8.20 -14.56 -26.87
N GLU A 454 -7.04 -14.22 -26.32
CA GLU A 454 -6.28 -15.07 -25.40
C GLU A 454 -5.37 -14.23 -24.49
N ILE A 455 -5.02 -14.78 -23.33
CA ILE A 455 -3.99 -14.25 -22.45
C ILE A 455 -2.88 -15.28 -22.45
N ALA A 456 -1.72 -14.93 -23.01
CA ALA A 456 -0.62 -15.85 -23.28
C ALA A 456 0.64 -15.42 -22.51
N PRO A 457 1.60 -16.32 -22.24
CA PRO A 457 2.88 -15.91 -21.66
C PRO A 457 3.64 -15.02 -22.64
N ALA A 458 4.13 -13.88 -22.16
CA ALA A 458 4.98 -12.99 -22.93
C ALA A 458 6.29 -13.72 -23.30
N GLN A 459 6.60 -13.76 -24.59
CA GLN A 459 7.79 -14.44 -25.08
C GLN A 459 9.02 -13.55 -24.96
N ARG A 460 9.89 -13.85 -23.99
CA ARG A 460 11.20 -13.20 -23.85
C ARG A 460 12.31 -14.07 -24.46
N ASN A 461 12.64 -13.79 -25.72
CA ASN A 461 13.72 -14.47 -26.44
C ASN A 461 15.12 -13.83 -26.18
N GLU A 462 16.19 -14.41 -26.75
CA GLU A 462 17.56 -13.90 -26.54
C GLU A 462 17.78 -12.50 -27.13
N ALA A 463 17.05 -12.06 -28.16
CA ALA A 463 17.21 -10.71 -28.71
C ALA A 463 16.79 -9.62 -27.72
N HIS A 464 15.75 -9.87 -26.91
CA HIS A 464 15.39 -8.99 -25.79
C HIS A 464 16.55 -8.84 -24.81
N LYS A 465 17.24 -9.95 -24.49
CA LYS A 465 18.37 -9.96 -23.57
C LYS A 465 19.63 -9.28 -24.15
N ILE A 466 19.83 -9.33 -25.47
CA ILE A 466 20.91 -8.58 -26.14
C ILE A 466 20.73 -7.08 -25.88
N ILE A 467 19.54 -6.54 -26.14
CA ILE A 467 19.24 -5.12 -25.93
C ILE A 467 19.32 -4.78 -24.44
N GLU A 468 18.73 -5.59 -23.56
CA GLU A 468 18.81 -5.38 -22.10
C GLU A 468 20.25 -5.21 -21.62
N GLU A 469 21.17 -6.12 -21.98
CA GLU A 469 22.56 -6.04 -21.54
C GLU A 469 23.31 -4.83 -22.14
N CYS A 470 23.01 -4.45 -23.39
CA CYS A 470 23.55 -3.23 -23.98
C CYS A 470 23.10 -1.99 -23.18
N MET A 471 21.81 -1.91 -22.85
CA MET A 471 21.25 -0.78 -22.10
C MET A 471 21.75 -0.73 -20.66
N VAL A 472 21.79 -1.86 -19.95
CA VAL A 472 22.36 -1.96 -18.60
C VAL A 472 23.81 -1.49 -18.60
N THR A 473 24.59 -1.87 -19.61
CA THR A 473 26.00 -1.46 -19.73
C THR A 473 26.14 0.05 -19.97
N ALA A 474 25.29 0.65 -20.81
CA ALA A 474 25.25 2.09 -21.04
C ALA A 474 24.81 2.88 -19.79
N ASN A 475 23.80 2.37 -19.07
CA ASN A 475 23.32 2.92 -17.80
C ASN A 475 24.42 2.94 -16.72
N VAL A 476 25.19 1.84 -16.57
CA VAL A 476 26.37 1.80 -15.68
C VAL A 476 27.42 2.81 -16.12
N ALA A 477 27.68 2.92 -17.42
CA ALA A 477 28.63 3.90 -17.94
C ALA A 477 28.19 5.34 -17.65
N ALA A 478 26.89 5.63 -17.70
CA ALA A 478 26.32 6.94 -17.40
C ALA A 478 26.45 7.29 -15.91
N ALA A 479 26.10 6.36 -15.02
CA ALA A 479 26.28 6.51 -13.57
C ALA A 479 27.75 6.82 -13.23
N ARG A 480 28.69 6.03 -13.76
CA ARG A 480 30.15 6.25 -13.62
C ARG A 480 30.61 7.60 -14.11
N PHE A 481 30.05 8.05 -15.23
CA PHE A 481 30.40 9.34 -15.80
C PHE A 481 29.96 10.47 -14.87
N LEU A 482 28.70 10.46 -14.43
CA LEU A 482 28.16 11.46 -13.52
C LEU A 482 28.89 11.50 -12.18
N GLN A 483 29.18 10.33 -11.59
CA GLN A 483 29.89 10.23 -10.31
C GLN A 483 31.33 10.76 -10.41
N ARG A 484 32.06 10.43 -11.49
CA ARG A 484 33.42 10.97 -11.72
C ARG A 484 33.44 12.49 -11.84
N HIS A 485 32.41 13.08 -12.46
CA HIS A 485 32.26 14.53 -12.61
C HIS A 485 31.55 15.19 -11.42
N LYS A 486 31.16 14.43 -10.39
CA LYS A 486 30.40 14.89 -9.22
C LYS A 486 29.12 15.65 -9.59
N MET A 487 28.48 15.23 -10.67
CA MET A 487 27.23 15.83 -11.14
C MET A 487 26.06 15.28 -10.33
N PRO A 488 25.08 16.11 -9.93
CA PRO A 488 23.85 15.62 -9.31
C PRO A 488 23.02 14.94 -10.39
N ALA A 489 22.54 13.76 -10.07
CA ALA A 489 21.70 12.96 -10.94
C ALA A 489 20.81 12.07 -10.08
N LEU A 490 19.78 11.50 -10.70
CA LEU A 490 18.99 10.45 -10.09
C LEU A 490 19.61 9.10 -10.44
N TYR A 491 20.05 8.39 -9.42
CA TYR A 491 20.44 6.99 -9.51
C TYR A 491 19.20 6.11 -9.37
N ARG A 492 19.23 4.95 -10.02
CA ARG A 492 18.20 3.92 -9.90
C ARG A 492 18.67 2.92 -8.87
N ASP A 493 18.34 3.21 -7.64
CA ASP A 493 18.82 2.47 -6.49
C ASP A 493 17.87 1.34 -6.11
N HIS A 494 18.46 0.27 -5.58
CA HIS A 494 17.71 -0.88 -5.09
C HIS A 494 18.45 -1.41 -3.87
N GLU A 495 17.96 -1.01 -2.70
CA GLU A 495 18.57 -1.32 -1.41
C GLU A 495 18.57 -2.81 -1.09
N ARG A 496 19.37 -3.17 -0.10
CA ARG A 496 19.35 -4.51 0.49
C ARG A 496 18.01 -4.74 1.19
N PRO A 497 17.53 -5.99 1.28
CA PRO A 497 16.46 -6.35 2.19
C PRO A 497 16.74 -5.80 3.59
N ASN A 498 15.72 -5.21 4.23
CA ASN A 498 15.88 -4.69 5.59
C ASN A 498 15.94 -5.83 6.61
N GLN A 499 16.32 -5.53 7.85
CA GLN A 499 16.52 -6.54 8.89
C GLN A 499 15.27 -7.41 9.11
N GLU A 500 14.08 -6.82 9.16
CA GLU A 500 12.83 -7.55 9.35
C GLU A 500 12.55 -8.55 8.21
N ARG A 501 12.76 -8.13 6.95
CA ARG A 501 12.58 -9.01 5.78
C ARG A 501 13.64 -10.12 5.74
N LEU A 502 14.88 -9.82 6.14
CA LEU A 502 15.95 -10.82 6.24
C LEU A 502 15.66 -11.86 7.32
N GLU A 503 15.19 -11.45 8.49
CA GLU A 503 14.83 -12.37 9.57
C GLU A 503 13.72 -13.33 9.15
N LYS A 504 12.65 -12.82 8.51
CA LYS A 504 11.57 -13.64 7.96
C LYS A 504 12.09 -14.62 6.90
N LEU A 505 12.98 -14.15 6.00
CA LEU A 505 13.60 -15.01 5.00
C LEU A 505 14.44 -16.12 5.64
N HIS A 506 15.26 -15.81 6.65
CA HIS A 506 16.08 -16.80 7.36
C HIS A 506 15.22 -17.84 8.09
N GLN A 507 14.12 -17.40 8.71
CA GLN A 507 13.17 -18.31 9.35
C GLN A 507 12.53 -19.26 8.33
N PHE A 508 12.06 -18.73 7.20
CA PHE A 508 11.51 -19.54 6.10
C PHE A 508 12.55 -20.54 5.56
N LEU A 509 13.76 -20.09 5.24
CA LEU A 509 14.83 -20.95 4.74
C LEU A 509 15.18 -22.06 5.74
N GLY A 510 15.22 -21.74 7.04
CA GLY A 510 15.44 -22.70 8.11
C GLY A 510 14.39 -23.81 8.13
N GLN A 511 13.11 -23.49 7.89
CA GLN A 511 12.03 -24.48 7.83
C GLN A 511 12.18 -25.47 6.65
N VAL A 512 12.74 -25.02 5.52
CA VAL A 512 12.99 -25.86 4.33
C VAL A 512 14.39 -26.50 4.33
N GLY A 513 15.14 -26.37 5.42
CA GLY A 513 16.48 -26.95 5.60
C GLY A 513 17.57 -26.24 4.79
N LEU A 514 17.37 -24.95 4.50
CA LEU A 514 18.31 -24.10 3.77
C LEU A 514 18.81 -22.97 4.66
N GLN A 515 19.94 -22.38 4.27
CA GLN A 515 20.52 -21.21 4.92
C GLN A 515 21.03 -20.26 3.84
N LEU A 516 20.80 -18.96 4.05
CA LEU A 516 21.40 -17.91 3.24
C LEU A 516 22.79 -17.58 3.82
N GLY A 517 23.79 -17.49 2.93
CA GLY A 517 25.14 -17.06 3.32
C GLY A 517 25.22 -15.56 3.59
N GLY A 518 26.32 -15.10 4.19
CA GLY A 518 26.57 -13.66 4.39
C GLY A 518 26.05 -13.06 5.71
N GLY A 519 25.48 -13.87 6.61
CA GLY A 519 25.08 -13.44 7.96
C GLY A 519 23.99 -12.37 7.93
N ASP A 520 24.14 -11.32 8.75
CA ASP A 520 23.17 -10.22 8.85
C ASP A 520 23.20 -9.25 7.64
N ALA A 521 24.17 -9.40 6.74
CA ALA A 521 24.33 -8.54 5.57
C ALA A 521 24.65 -9.35 4.30
N PRO A 522 23.72 -10.22 3.85
CA PRO A 522 23.92 -11.07 2.69
C PRO A 522 24.15 -10.24 1.42
N THR A 523 25.07 -10.70 0.58
CA THR A 523 25.39 -10.07 -0.71
C THR A 523 24.53 -10.65 -1.84
N PRO A 524 24.41 -9.98 -3.01
CA PRO A 524 23.73 -10.54 -4.17
C PRO A 524 24.29 -11.91 -4.59
N GLN A 525 25.60 -12.10 -4.43
CA GLN A 525 26.28 -13.37 -4.71
C GLN A 525 25.79 -14.50 -3.77
N ASP A 526 25.43 -14.20 -2.53
CA ASP A 526 24.88 -15.20 -1.60
C ASP A 526 23.49 -15.65 -2.03
N TYR A 527 22.65 -14.72 -2.50
CA TYR A 527 21.36 -15.02 -3.13
C TYR A 527 21.55 -15.88 -4.39
N ALA A 528 22.47 -15.49 -5.28
CA ALA A 528 22.75 -16.23 -6.51
C ALA A 528 23.25 -17.66 -6.23
N LYS A 529 24.14 -17.84 -5.24
CA LYS A 529 24.60 -19.17 -4.81
C LYS A 529 23.45 -20.03 -4.27
N LEU A 530 22.54 -19.43 -3.49
CA LEU A 530 21.37 -20.14 -2.99
C LEU A 530 20.45 -20.54 -4.14
N MET A 531 20.19 -19.65 -5.09
CA MET A 531 19.40 -19.91 -6.31
C MET A 531 19.96 -21.09 -7.12
N GLU A 532 21.28 -21.15 -7.30
CA GLU A 532 21.95 -22.29 -7.95
C GLU A 532 21.77 -23.59 -7.15
N LYS A 533 21.89 -23.54 -5.81
CA LYS A 533 21.74 -24.71 -4.94
C LYS A 533 20.31 -25.27 -4.93
N VAL A 534 19.30 -24.43 -5.12
CA VAL A 534 17.90 -24.86 -5.14
C VAL A 534 17.43 -25.29 -6.53
N ARG A 535 18.24 -25.07 -7.57
CA ARG A 535 17.93 -25.51 -8.94
C ARG A 535 17.71 -27.03 -8.96
N GLY A 536 16.51 -27.45 -9.37
CA GLY A 536 16.11 -28.86 -9.42
C GLY A 536 15.39 -29.39 -8.17
N ARG A 537 15.22 -28.59 -7.12
CA ARG A 537 14.36 -28.97 -5.99
C ARG A 537 12.87 -28.84 -6.36
N PRO A 538 11.98 -29.69 -5.81
CA PRO A 538 10.53 -29.58 -6.02
C PRO A 538 9.94 -28.23 -5.57
N ASP A 539 10.53 -27.62 -4.54
CA ASP A 539 10.13 -26.35 -3.93
C ASP A 539 10.93 -25.15 -4.46
N SER A 540 11.69 -25.30 -5.55
CA SER A 540 12.55 -24.25 -6.12
C SER A 540 11.78 -22.97 -6.46
N HIS A 541 10.61 -23.09 -7.06
CA HIS A 541 9.76 -21.96 -7.41
C HIS A 541 9.23 -21.19 -6.18
N LEU A 542 8.89 -21.92 -5.10
CA LEU A 542 8.50 -21.31 -3.82
C LEU A 542 9.65 -20.49 -3.25
N ILE A 543 10.84 -21.10 -3.17
CA ILE A 543 12.02 -20.44 -2.61
C ILE A 543 12.37 -19.20 -3.43
N GLN A 544 12.34 -19.29 -4.78
CA GLN A 544 12.56 -18.16 -5.67
C GLN A 544 11.56 -17.02 -5.42
N THR A 545 10.28 -17.35 -5.24
CA THR A 545 9.22 -16.37 -4.97
C THR A 545 9.44 -15.67 -3.62
N VAL A 546 9.80 -16.42 -2.57
CA VAL A 546 10.07 -15.84 -1.25
C VAL A 546 11.35 -14.98 -1.26
N LEU A 547 12.39 -15.39 -2.01
CA LEU A 547 13.60 -14.58 -2.21
C LEU A 547 13.32 -13.28 -2.95
N LEU A 548 12.46 -13.30 -3.99
CA LEU A 548 12.06 -12.08 -4.70
C LEU A 548 11.25 -11.15 -3.78
N ARG A 549 10.30 -11.71 -3.01
CA ARG A 549 9.44 -10.94 -2.08
C ARG A 549 10.20 -10.34 -0.89
N SER A 550 11.39 -10.84 -0.55
CA SER A 550 12.23 -10.24 0.50
C SER A 550 12.95 -8.97 0.02
N MET A 551 13.08 -8.76 -1.29
CA MET A 551 13.80 -7.60 -1.87
C MET A 551 13.01 -6.30 -1.74
N GLN A 552 13.73 -5.18 -1.68
CA GLN A 552 13.12 -3.85 -1.71
C GLN A 552 12.61 -3.51 -3.12
N ALA A 553 11.72 -2.52 -3.23
CA ALA A 553 11.43 -1.95 -4.54
C ALA A 553 12.58 -1.02 -4.95
N ALA A 554 12.87 -0.95 -6.26
CA ALA A 554 13.84 0.03 -6.77
C ALA A 554 13.21 1.41 -6.86
N GLU A 555 13.99 2.46 -6.56
CA GLU A 555 13.53 3.85 -6.54
C GLU A 555 14.58 4.81 -7.11
N TYR A 556 14.15 6.02 -7.46
CA TYR A 556 15.03 7.09 -7.92
C TYR A 556 15.51 7.93 -6.73
N ARG A 557 16.82 8.02 -6.52
CA ARG A 557 17.42 8.80 -5.43
C ARG A 557 18.61 9.61 -5.93
N PRO A 558 18.90 10.76 -5.30
CA PRO A 558 20.10 11.54 -5.63
C PRO A 558 21.39 10.94 -5.06
N ASP A 559 21.29 10.19 -3.96
CA ASP A 559 22.42 9.56 -3.30
C ASP A 559 22.57 8.13 -3.79
N ASN A 560 23.68 7.81 -4.46
CA ASN A 560 23.93 6.46 -4.98
C ASN A 560 24.16 5.46 -3.83
N VAL A 561 23.19 4.58 -3.59
CA VAL A 561 23.33 3.46 -2.64
C VAL A 561 23.59 2.11 -3.34
N GLY A 562 23.57 2.10 -4.68
CA GLY A 562 23.79 0.94 -5.52
C GLY A 562 22.51 0.14 -5.81
N HIS A 563 22.65 -0.87 -6.66
CA HIS A 563 21.54 -1.69 -7.13
C HIS A 563 21.76 -3.17 -6.77
N PHE A 564 21.15 -3.61 -5.66
CA PHE A 564 21.34 -4.96 -5.11
C PHE A 564 20.93 -6.07 -6.09
N GLY A 565 19.77 -5.98 -6.75
CA GLY A 565 19.29 -7.03 -7.68
C GLY A 565 20.22 -7.25 -8.89
N LEU A 566 20.83 -6.18 -9.40
CA LEU A 566 21.76 -6.22 -10.54
C LEU A 566 23.22 -6.44 -10.11
N ALA A 567 23.48 -6.48 -8.80
CA ALA A 567 24.81 -6.51 -8.19
C ALA A 567 25.72 -5.40 -8.75
N LEU A 568 25.26 -4.15 -8.73
CA LEU A 568 26.01 -2.99 -9.24
C LEU A 568 26.19 -1.94 -8.13
N ASP A 569 27.38 -1.36 -8.04
CA ASP A 569 27.69 -0.30 -7.08
C ASP A 569 27.11 1.07 -7.49
N GLU A 570 26.81 1.23 -8.79
CA GLU A 570 26.31 2.47 -9.36
C GLU A 570 25.45 2.15 -10.59
N TYR A 571 24.24 2.71 -10.64
CA TYR A 571 23.31 2.48 -11.74
C TYR A 571 22.37 3.67 -11.89
N ALA A 572 22.21 4.18 -13.12
CA ALA A 572 21.32 5.29 -13.42
C ALA A 572 20.66 5.04 -14.78
N HIS A 573 19.36 5.28 -14.89
CA HIS A 573 18.67 5.15 -16.16
C HIS A 573 19.05 6.31 -17.10
N PHE A 574 19.54 5.95 -18.28
CA PHE A 574 20.01 6.86 -19.35
C PHE A 574 19.34 6.58 -20.70
N THR A 575 18.88 5.34 -20.92
CA THR A 575 18.57 4.80 -22.24
C THR A 575 17.13 4.99 -22.71
N SER A 576 16.27 5.70 -21.97
CA SER A 576 14.87 5.92 -22.40
C SER A 576 14.30 7.30 -22.06
N PRO A 577 14.96 8.40 -22.49
CA PRO A 577 14.54 9.77 -22.19
C PRO A 577 13.24 10.20 -22.87
N ILE A 578 12.73 9.49 -23.89
CA ILE A 578 11.42 9.78 -24.50
C ILE A 578 10.29 9.47 -23.51
N ARG A 579 10.47 8.45 -22.67
CA ARG A 579 9.42 7.90 -21.79
C ARG A 579 9.73 7.93 -20.30
N ARG A 580 10.91 8.43 -19.88
CA ARG A 580 11.29 8.59 -18.47
C ARG A 580 11.98 9.93 -18.24
N TYR A 581 11.43 10.73 -17.34
CA TYR A 581 11.99 12.03 -16.96
C TYR A 581 13.37 11.93 -16.24
N PRO A 582 13.65 10.90 -15.41
CA PRO A 582 14.99 10.69 -14.86
C PRO A 582 16.09 10.58 -15.92
N ASP A 583 15.84 9.85 -17.01
CA ASP A 583 16.78 9.72 -18.13
C ASP A 583 17.03 11.07 -18.81
N LEU A 584 15.98 11.89 -19.00
CA LEU A 584 16.11 13.25 -19.53
C LEU A 584 17.02 14.12 -18.63
N MET A 585 16.93 13.96 -17.31
CA MET A 585 17.81 14.64 -16.36
C MET A 585 19.27 14.16 -16.45
N VAL A 586 19.48 12.85 -16.60
CA VAL A 586 20.81 12.27 -16.83
C VAL A 586 21.41 12.81 -18.14
N HIS A 587 20.62 12.90 -19.21
CA HIS A 587 21.03 13.50 -20.48
C HIS A 587 21.48 14.95 -20.32
N ARG A 588 20.72 15.77 -19.59
CA ARG A 588 21.07 17.17 -19.30
C ARG A 588 22.39 17.28 -18.54
N ALA A 589 22.59 16.45 -17.52
CA ALA A 589 23.82 16.45 -16.74
C ALA A 589 25.04 16.02 -17.57
N ILE A 590 24.91 14.98 -18.42
CA ILE A 590 25.98 14.55 -19.32
C ILE A 590 26.30 15.64 -20.34
N ARG A 591 25.28 16.24 -20.98
CA ARG A 591 25.46 17.32 -21.96
C ARG A 591 26.17 18.53 -21.36
N HIS A 592 25.79 18.93 -20.14
CA HIS A 592 26.44 20.04 -19.43
C HIS A 592 27.95 19.81 -19.30
N VAL A 593 28.37 18.60 -18.93
CA VAL A 593 29.79 18.25 -18.84
C VAL A 593 30.46 18.25 -20.22
N LEU A 594 29.79 17.73 -21.26
CA LEU A 594 30.33 17.73 -22.63
C LEU A 594 30.48 19.15 -23.21
N GLU A 595 29.71 20.11 -22.71
CA GLU A 595 29.76 21.52 -23.08
C GLU A 595 30.77 22.32 -22.21
N GLY A 596 31.52 21.64 -21.35
CA GLY A 596 32.57 22.23 -20.50
C GLY A 596 32.08 22.76 -19.15
N GLY A 597 30.80 22.53 -18.83
CA GLY A 597 30.20 22.96 -17.56
C GLY A 597 30.67 22.11 -16.37
N SER A 598 30.72 22.74 -15.20
CA SER A 598 31.08 22.10 -13.92
C SER A 598 29.86 21.89 -13.01
N ARG A 599 30.03 21.15 -11.91
CA ARG A 599 29.00 21.03 -10.84
C ARG A 599 28.55 22.40 -10.31
N GLN A 600 29.45 23.38 -10.23
CA GLN A 600 29.19 24.70 -9.67
C GLN A 600 28.23 25.51 -10.54
N ASP A 601 28.30 25.31 -11.85
CA ASP A 601 27.50 26.04 -12.85
C ASP A 601 26.21 25.28 -13.23
N TYR A 602 25.95 24.13 -12.61
CA TYR A 602 24.78 23.31 -12.87
C TYR A 602 23.60 23.77 -12.01
N ALA A 603 22.52 24.19 -12.65
CA ALA A 603 21.37 24.81 -12.00
C ALA A 603 20.69 23.93 -10.93
N ALA A 604 20.73 22.59 -11.08
CA ALA A 604 20.05 21.68 -10.18
C ALA A 604 20.72 21.61 -8.79
N ARG A 605 19.91 21.85 -7.75
CA ARG A 605 20.31 21.73 -6.34
C ARG A 605 20.03 20.33 -5.80
N GLN A 606 20.73 19.94 -4.73
CA GLN A 606 20.57 18.62 -4.12
C GLN A 606 19.13 18.42 -3.60
N ASP A 607 18.58 19.40 -2.89
CA ASP A 607 17.21 19.33 -2.35
C ASP A 607 16.15 19.17 -3.45
N GLU A 608 16.35 19.80 -4.60
CA GLU A 608 15.47 19.65 -5.76
C GLU A 608 15.53 18.24 -6.35
N MET A 609 16.69 17.58 -6.29
CA MET A 609 16.86 16.21 -6.76
C MET A 609 16.21 15.20 -5.80
N VAL A 610 16.21 15.43 -4.49
CA VAL A 610 15.48 14.58 -3.52
C VAL A 610 13.98 14.58 -3.86
N ALA A 611 13.37 15.76 -3.90
CA ALA A 611 11.95 15.90 -4.23
C ALA A 611 11.61 15.35 -5.63
N LEU A 612 12.53 15.47 -6.59
CA LEU A 612 12.35 14.93 -7.93
C LEU A 612 12.44 13.40 -7.94
N GLY A 613 13.37 12.80 -7.20
CA GLY A 613 13.51 11.35 -7.08
C GLY A 613 12.24 10.70 -6.50
N GLU A 614 11.69 11.31 -5.44
CA GLU A 614 10.41 10.89 -4.86
C GLU A 614 9.26 11.00 -5.84
N HIS A 615 9.16 12.14 -6.55
CA HIS A 615 8.13 12.35 -7.56
C HIS A 615 8.22 11.34 -8.72
N CYS A 616 9.42 11.08 -9.25
CA CYS A 616 9.63 10.11 -10.32
C CYS A 616 9.31 8.67 -9.86
N SER A 617 9.67 8.32 -8.63
CA SER A 617 9.35 7.00 -8.06
C SER A 617 7.85 6.84 -7.78
N MET A 618 7.17 7.93 -7.37
CA MET A 618 5.72 7.95 -7.18
C MET A 618 4.97 7.82 -8.51
N THR A 619 5.39 8.55 -9.55
CA THR A 619 4.76 8.49 -10.87
C THR A 619 4.93 7.13 -11.54
N GLU A 620 6.08 6.46 -11.34
CA GLU A 620 6.30 5.06 -11.75
C GLU A 620 5.31 4.11 -11.07
N ARG A 621 5.20 4.16 -9.73
CA ARG A 621 4.23 3.34 -8.99
C ARG A 621 2.79 3.61 -9.40
N ARG A 622 2.43 4.87 -9.63
CA ARG A 622 1.10 5.28 -10.12
C ARG A 622 0.81 4.65 -11.49
N ALA A 623 1.79 4.64 -12.38
CA ALA A 623 1.65 4.01 -13.69
C ALA A 623 1.43 2.50 -13.57
N ASP A 624 2.22 1.81 -12.74
CA ASP A 624 2.09 0.36 -12.49
C ASP A 624 0.76 -0.01 -11.83
N GLU A 625 0.28 0.79 -10.88
CA GLU A 625 -1.03 0.60 -10.25
C GLU A 625 -2.17 0.76 -11.28
N ALA A 626 -2.11 1.79 -12.13
CA ALA A 626 -3.12 2.02 -13.15
C ALA A 626 -3.14 0.94 -14.25
N THR A 627 -1.97 0.49 -14.72
CA THR A 627 -1.89 -0.55 -15.74
C THR A 627 -2.34 -1.90 -15.19
N ARG A 628 -1.96 -2.24 -13.95
CA ARG A 628 -2.48 -3.42 -13.25
C ARG A 628 -4.00 -3.39 -13.13
N ASP A 629 -4.56 -2.25 -12.72
CA ASP A 629 -6.01 -2.09 -12.59
C ASP A 629 -6.76 -2.28 -13.91
N ALA A 630 -6.23 -1.71 -15.01
CA ALA A 630 -6.79 -1.90 -16.35
C ALA A 630 -6.70 -3.37 -16.80
N ILE A 631 -5.53 -4.00 -16.59
CA ILE A 631 -5.31 -5.43 -16.91
C ILE A 631 -6.26 -6.32 -16.10
N MET A 632 -6.46 -6.05 -14.80
CA MET A 632 -7.37 -6.83 -13.96
C MET A 632 -8.82 -6.68 -14.42
N SER A 633 -9.24 -5.48 -14.86
CA SER A 633 -10.57 -5.26 -15.43
C SER A 633 -10.78 -6.09 -16.69
N LEU A 634 -9.81 -6.07 -17.60
CA LEU A 634 -9.78 -6.88 -18.82
C LEU A 634 -9.79 -8.39 -18.53
N LYS A 635 -9.02 -8.82 -17.52
CA LYS A 635 -9.03 -10.22 -17.04
C LYS A 635 -10.40 -10.64 -16.50
N CYS A 636 -11.07 -9.79 -15.72
CA CYS A 636 -12.42 -10.06 -15.24
C CYS A 636 -13.42 -10.18 -16.40
N GLU A 637 -13.32 -9.32 -17.41
CA GLU A 637 -14.15 -9.46 -18.61
C GLU A 637 -13.93 -10.80 -19.31
N PHE A 638 -12.68 -11.20 -19.52
CA PHE A 638 -12.32 -12.48 -20.14
C PHE A 638 -12.83 -13.70 -19.34
N MET A 639 -12.81 -13.60 -18.01
CA MET A 639 -13.26 -14.68 -17.11
C MET A 639 -14.76 -14.73 -16.90
N ALA A 640 -15.50 -13.64 -17.13
CA ALA A 640 -16.96 -13.64 -16.98
C ALA A 640 -17.65 -14.68 -17.88
N ASN A 641 -17.08 -14.94 -19.07
CA ASN A 641 -17.57 -15.95 -20.00
C ASN A 641 -17.17 -17.39 -19.63
N LYS A 642 -16.41 -17.59 -18.54
CA LYS A 642 -15.88 -18.89 -18.07
C LYS A 642 -16.45 -19.28 -16.71
N LEU A 643 -17.56 -18.66 -16.32
CA LEU A 643 -18.21 -18.93 -15.05
C LEU A 643 -18.62 -20.41 -14.97
N GLY A 644 -18.20 -21.09 -13.91
CA GLY A 644 -18.45 -22.51 -13.68
C GLY A 644 -17.49 -23.47 -14.38
N GLU A 645 -16.54 -22.98 -15.18
CA GLU A 645 -15.47 -23.81 -15.76
C GLU A 645 -14.36 -24.10 -14.74
N GLU A 646 -13.66 -25.22 -14.95
CA GLU A 646 -12.54 -25.66 -14.11
C GLU A 646 -11.20 -25.38 -14.78
N PHE A 647 -10.23 -24.93 -13.99
CA PHE A 647 -8.88 -24.59 -14.44
C PHE A 647 -7.84 -25.14 -13.48
N GLU A 648 -6.71 -25.59 -14.03
CA GLU A 648 -5.50 -25.77 -13.24
C GLU A 648 -4.91 -24.42 -12.85
N GLY A 649 -4.39 -24.32 -11.64
CA GLY A 649 -3.79 -23.11 -11.11
C GLY A 649 -2.70 -23.40 -10.10
N VAL A 650 -1.98 -22.35 -9.74
CA VAL A 650 -0.91 -22.37 -8.75
C VAL A 650 -1.25 -21.37 -7.66
N ILE A 651 -1.14 -21.76 -6.40
CA ILE A 651 -1.36 -20.84 -5.27
C ILE A 651 -0.30 -19.73 -5.35
N SER A 652 -0.71 -18.52 -5.71
CA SER A 652 0.14 -17.33 -5.86
C SER A 652 0.22 -16.51 -4.55
N GLY A 653 -0.69 -16.73 -3.62
CA GLY A 653 -0.69 -16.07 -2.31
C GLY A 653 -1.43 -16.86 -1.24
N VAL A 654 -0.97 -16.72 0.01
CA VAL A 654 -1.59 -17.35 1.18
C VAL A 654 -1.80 -16.30 2.23
N THR A 655 -3.02 -16.19 2.74
CA THR A 655 -3.43 -15.24 3.77
C THR A 655 -4.24 -15.96 4.85
N SER A 656 -4.51 -15.29 5.97
CA SER A 656 -5.37 -15.84 7.01
C SER A 656 -6.82 -16.05 6.59
N PHE A 657 -7.29 -15.34 5.55
CA PHE A 657 -8.67 -15.39 5.08
C PHE A 657 -8.85 -16.19 3.78
N GLY A 658 -7.78 -16.72 3.18
CA GLY A 658 -7.90 -17.49 1.94
C GLY A 658 -6.60 -17.65 1.15
N LEU A 659 -6.75 -18.24 -0.04
CA LEU A 659 -5.68 -18.56 -0.98
C LEU A 659 -5.90 -17.78 -2.27
N PHE A 660 -4.89 -17.05 -2.73
CA PHE A 660 -4.87 -16.52 -4.09
C PHE A 660 -4.30 -17.58 -5.03
N VAL A 661 -4.97 -17.79 -6.16
CA VAL A 661 -4.59 -18.79 -7.16
C VAL A 661 -4.44 -18.10 -8.50
N GLU A 662 -3.30 -18.28 -9.14
CA GLU A 662 -3.07 -17.87 -10.54
C GLU A 662 -3.39 -19.05 -11.46
N LEU A 663 -4.28 -18.84 -12.43
CA LEU A 663 -4.67 -19.87 -13.39
C LEU A 663 -3.55 -20.16 -14.40
N SER A 664 -3.21 -21.44 -14.55
CA SER A 664 -2.17 -21.90 -15.48
C SER A 664 -2.58 -21.63 -16.93
N GLY A 665 -1.69 -21.01 -17.70
CA GLY A 665 -1.92 -20.72 -19.13
C GLY A 665 -2.80 -19.51 -19.42
N ILE A 666 -3.49 -18.95 -18.42
CA ILE A 666 -4.34 -17.74 -18.55
C ILE A 666 -3.79 -16.59 -17.69
N PHE A 667 -2.98 -16.87 -16.68
CA PHE A 667 -2.31 -15.88 -15.81
C PHE A 667 -3.29 -14.92 -15.14
N VAL A 668 -4.44 -15.44 -14.71
CA VAL A 668 -5.46 -14.69 -13.98
C VAL A 668 -5.45 -15.11 -12.53
N ASP A 669 -5.34 -14.14 -11.63
CA ASP A 669 -5.47 -14.36 -10.19
C ASP A 669 -6.94 -14.31 -9.76
N GLY A 670 -7.30 -15.21 -8.85
CA GLY A 670 -8.57 -15.19 -8.12
C GLY A 670 -8.41 -15.71 -6.70
N LEU A 671 -9.42 -15.48 -5.87
CA LEU A 671 -9.42 -15.78 -4.44
C LEU A 671 -10.26 -17.02 -4.15
N ILE A 672 -9.68 -18.01 -3.48
CA ILE A 672 -10.43 -19.02 -2.73
C ILE A 672 -10.54 -18.51 -1.30
N HIS A 673 -11.73 -18.05 -0.91
CA HIS A 673 -11.99 -17.66 0.47
C HIS A 673 -11.90 -18.89 1.39
N ILE A 674 -11.42 -18.70 2.63
CA ILE A 674 -11.22 -19.80 3.61
C ILE A 674 -12.50 -20.62 3.86
N THR A 675 -13.68 -20.01 3.72
CA THR A 675 -14.99 -20.69 3.84
C THR A 675 -15.28 -21.68 2.72
N ASN A 676 -14.60 -21.53 1.58
CA ASN A 676 -14.74 -22.41 0.42
C ASN A 676 -13.69 -23.55 0.43
N LEU A 677 -12.82 -23.59 1.45
CA LEU A 677 -11.96 -24.73 1.72
C LEU A 677 -12.74 -25.81 2.47
N ALA A 678 -12.21 -27.04 2.51
CA ALA A 678 -12.81 -28.14 3.25
C ALA A 678 -13.18 -27.73 4.69
N ASN A 679 -14.29 -28.26 5.21
CA ASN A 679 -14.83 -27.95 6.56
C ASN A 679 -13.82 -28.27 7.70
N ASP A 680 -12.88 -27.36 7.93
CA ASP A 680 -11.82 -27.45 8.91
C ASP A 680 -11.48 -26.06 9.46
N TYR A 681 -10.79 -26.03 10.59
CA TYR A 681 -10.18 -24.82 11.12
C TYR A 681 -8.77 -24.69 10.54
N PHE A 682 -8.50 -23.65 9.76
CA PHE A 682 -7.18 -23.44 9.20
C PHE A 682 -6.34 -22.49 10.05
N HIS A 683 -5.12 -22.92 10.34
CA HIS A 683 -4.09 -22.12 10.98
C HIS A 683 -3.18 -21.52 9.91
N PHE A 684 -3.03 -20.21 9.91
CA PHE A 684 -2.14 -19.51 9.01
C PHE A 684 -0.73 -19.40 9.60
N ASP A 685 0.24 -19.98 8.90
CA ASP A 685 1.66 -19.78 9.15
C ASP A 685 2.20 -18.76 8.14
N PRO A 686 2.35 -17.48 8.54
CA PRO A 686 2.83 -16.42 7.66
C PRO A 686 4.29 -16.61 7.24
N ILE A 687 5.10 -17.34 8.01
CA ILE A 687 6.51 -17.58 7.72
C ILE A 687 6.63 -18.70 6.68
N GLY A 688 5.93 -19.81 6.91
CA GLY A 688 5.91 -20.95 5.99
C GLY A 688 5.05 -20.74 4.75
N HIS A 689 4.34 -19.61 4.65
CA HIS A 689 3.39 -19.29 3.58
C HIS A 689 2.38 -20.42 3.33
N ARG A 690 1.71 -20.86 4.40
CA ARG A 690 0.78 -22.01 4.35
C ARG A 690 -0.44 -21.85 5.24
N LEU A 691 -1.53 -22.51 4.84
CA LEU A 691 -2.72 -22.76 5.65
C LEU A 691 -2.79 -24.25 5.98
N THR A 692 -2.88 -24.58 7.27
CA THR A 692 -2.95 -25.97 7.74
C THR A 692 -4.26 -26.24 8.46
N GLY A 693 -5.02 -27.22 7.97
CA GLY A 693 -6.26 -27.67 8.60
C GLY A 693 -5.98 -28.42 9.89
N GLU A 694 -6.63 -28.01 10.99
CA GLU A 694 -6.42 -28.57 12.33
C GLU A 694 -6.84 -30.04 12.43
N ARG A 695 -7.95 -30.42 11.79
CA ARG A 695 -8.50 -31.78 11.87
C ARG A 695 -8.05 -32.67 10.73
N SER A 696 -8.06 -32.13 9.52
CA SER A 696 -7.68 -32.84 8.30
C SER A 696 -6.18 -33.01 8.18
N GLY A 697 -5.39 -32.09 8.76
CA GLY A 697 -3.97 -31.97 8.50
C GLY A 697 -3.66 -31.53 7.05
N THR A 698 -4.67 -31.19 6.25
CA THR A 698 -4.47 -30.72 4.87
C THR A 698 -3.73 -29.39 4.89
N GLU A 699 -2.70 -29.28 4.06
CA GLU A 699 -1.80 -28.16 4.05
C GLU A 699 -1.81 -27.54 2.65
N TYR A 700 -2.21 -26.26 2.56
CA TYR A 700 -2.15 -25.48 1.34
C TYR A 700 -0.96 -24.55 1.40
N LYS A 701 0.02 -24.73 0.52
CA LYS A 701 1.24 -23.93 0.48
C LYS A 701 1.26 -23.02 -0.73
N LEU A 702 1.96 -21.90 -0.59
CA LEU A 702 2.38 -21.10 -1.73
C LEU A 702 3.08 -22.01 -2.76
N THR A 703 2.73 -21.83 -4.03
CA THR A 703 3.14 -22.64 -5.20
C THR A 703 2.58 -24.05 -5.34
N ASP A 704 1.68 -24.51 -4.45
CA ASP A 704 0.96 -25.76 -4.68
C ASP A 704 0.09 -25.66 -5.94
N LYS A 705 -0.04 -26.80 -6.62
CA LYS A 705 -0.94 -26.93 -7.77
C LYS A 705 -2.34 -27.29 -7.28
N VAL A 706 -3.33 -26.60 -7.82
CA VAL A 706 -4.74 -26.77 -7.50
C VAL A 706 -5.56 -26.81 -8.77
N THR A 707 -6.70 -27.48 -8.71
CA THR A 707 -7.76 -27.35 -9.70
C THR A 707 -8.87 -26.54 -9.06
N VAL A 708 -9.29 -25.46 -9.72
CA VAL A 708 -10.27 -24.52 -9.20
C VAL A 708 -11.39 -24.31 -10.19
N LYS A 709 -12.58 -24.03 -9.68
CA LYS A 709 -13.75 -23.66 -10.47
C LYS A 709 -14.03 -22.18 -10.33
N VAL A 710 -14.34 -21.50 -11.44
CA VAL A 710 -14.74 -20.09 -11.42
C VAL A 710 -16.13 -19.97 -10.80
N ALA A 711 -16.21 -19.45 -9.57
CA ALA A 711 -17.45 -19.39 -8.81
C ALA A 711 -18.19 -18.07 -9.01
N ARG A 712 -17.45 -16.96 -9.04
CA ARG A 712 -18.00 -15.61 -9.26
C ARG A 712 -16.97 -14.73 -9.96
N VAL A 713 -17.44 -13.84 -10.80
CA VAL A 713 -16.66 -12.74 -11.37
C VAL A 713 -17.39 -11.45 -11.10
N ASP A 714 -16.75 -10.57 -10.33
CA ASP A 714 -17.25 -9.24 -10.04
C ASP A 714 -16.43 -8.20 -10.82
N LYS A 715 -17.04 -7.64 -11.88
CA LYS A 715 -16.40 -6.65 -12.73
C LYS A 715 -16.25 -5.29 -12.04
N ASP A 716 -17.14 -4.98 -11.09
CA ASP A 716 -17.16 -3.69 -10.42
C ASP A 716 -16.08 -3.65 -9.32
N GLU A 717 -15.94 -4.73 -8.55
CA GLU A 717 -14.87 -4.87 -7.56
C GLU A 717 -13.55 -5.36 -8.16
N ARG A 718 -13.54 -5.77 -9.44
CA ARG A 718 -12.39 -6.38 -10.15
C ARG A 718 -11.87 -7.62 -9.42
N GLN A 719 -12.80 -8.45 -8.94
CA GLN A 719 -12.53 -9.65 -8.17
C GLN A 719 -13.04 -10.90 -8.88
N ILE A 720 -12.30 -11.99 -8.71
CA ILE A 720 -12.66 -13.31 -9.23
C ILE A 720 -12.58 -14.27 -8.05
N ASP A 721 -13.69 -14.93 -7.74
CA ASP A 721 -13.76 -15.92 -6.68
C ASP A 721 -13.70 -17.33 -7.27
N PHE A 722 -12.94 -18.17 -6.58
CA PHE A 722 -12.74 -19.56 -6.92
C PHE A 722 -13.28 -20.50 -5.84
N GLU A 723 -13.73 -21.66 -6.29
CA GLU A 723 -13.99 -22.83 -5.46
C GLU A 723 -12.89 -23.88 -5.70
N LEU A 724 -12.40 -24.50 -4.63
CA LEU A 724 -11.39 -25.56 -4.73
C LEU A 724 -12.06 -26.87 -5.18
N VAL A 725 -11.56 -27.46 -6.26
CA VAL A 725 -12.02 -28.77 -6.78
C VAL A 725 -11.05 -29.87 -6.38
N GLU A 726 -9.76 -29.72 -6.71
CA GLU A 726 -8.70 -30.65 -6.34
C GLU A 726 -7.46 -29.92 -5.84
N HIS A 727 -6.71 -30.57 -4.94
CA HIS A 727 -5.42 -30.08 -4.44
C HIS A 727 -4.34 -31.13 -4.66
N HIS A 728 -3.24 -30.73 -5.28
CA HIS A 728 -2.09 -31.58 -5.54
C HIS A 728 -0.88 -31.01 -4.77
N SER A 729 -0.67 -31.53 -3.55
CA SER A 729 0.49 -31.14 -2.75
C SER A 729 1.79 -31.56 -3.43
N SER A 730 2.75 -30.63 -3.48
CA SER A 730 4.05 -30.79 -4.15
C SER A 730 5.05 -31.67 -3.36
N GLY A 731 4.57 -32.63 -2.57
CA GLY A 731 5.42 -33.49 -1.71
C GLY A 731 4.91 -34.91 -1.40
N ALA A 732 3.73 -35.34 -1.87
CA ALA A 732 3.24 -36.69 -1.59
C ALA A 732 3.67 -37.69 -2.69
N ALA A 733 4.79 -38.38 -2.48
CA ALA A 733 5.07 -39.61 -3.21
C ALA A 733 3.90 -40.59 -3.01
N ARG A 734 3.18 -40.89 -4.10
CA ARG A 734 2.07 -41.86 -4.14
C ARG A 734 2.53 -43.21 -3.54
N ARG A 735 2.13 -43.51 -2.30
CA ARG A 735 2.17 -44.88 -1.78
C ARG A 735 1.05 -45.67 -2.45
N GLY A 736 1.41 -46.53 -3.41
CA GLY A 736 0.48 -47.45 -4.07
C GLY A 736 -0.20 -48.43 -3.09
N PRO A 737 -1.29 -49.09 -3.53
CA PRO A 737 -2.12 -49.93 -2.66
C PRO A 737 -1.40 -51.25 -2.36
N GLY A 738 -0.67 -51.30 -1.25
CA GLY A 738 0.07 -52.46 -0.78
C GLY A 738 -0.75 -53.35 0.17
N LYS A 739 -1.37 -54.38 -0.40
CA LYS A 739 -1.76 -55.68 0.18
C LYS A 739 -1.85 -55.82 1.70
N ARG A 740 -3.09 -56.05 2.15
CA ARG A 740 -3.49 -56.83 3.34
C ARG A 740 -2.48 -57.93 3.68
N ARG A 741 -1.87 -57.86 4.86
CA ARG A 741 -1.15 -59.00 5.45
C ARG A 741 -1.56 -59.16 6.91
N VAL A 742 -2.30 -60.24 7.13
CA VAL A 742 -2.70 -60.80 8.42
C VAL A 742 -1.44 -61.14 9.24
N ARG A 743 -1.41 -60.76 10.52
CA ARG A 743 -0.57 -61.44 11.53
C ARG A 743 -1.17 -61.34 12.93
N THR A 744 -1.85 -62.44 13.27
CA THR A 744 -1.85 -63.19 14.54
C THR A 744 -1.49 -62.50 15.86
N LYS A 745 -2.43 -62.64 16.80
CA LYS A 745 -2.26 -62.56 18.26
C LYS A 745 -1.14 -63.49 18.74
N THR A 746 -0.24 -62.96 19.58
CA THR A 746 0.38 -63.71 20.66
C THR A 746 0.42 -62.86 21.93
N THR A 747 -0.08 -63.48 22.99
CA THR A 747 -0.21 -63.00 24.37
C THR A 747 1.11 -63.03 25.14
N ARG A 748 1.43 -61.99 25.91
CA ARG A 748 1.85 -62.12 27.32
C ARG A 748 1.94 -60.78 28.07
N SER A 749 1.15 -60.77 29.14
CA SER A 749 1.03 -60.01 30.39
C SER A 749 1.95 -58.85 30.82
N PRO A 750 1.46 -58.00 31.76
CA PRO A 750 1.99 -56.66 32.07
C PRO A 750 2.87 -56.66 33.32
N ALA A 751 3.87 -55.76 33.37
CA ALA A 751 4.53 -55.38 34.62
C ALA A 751 5.03 -53.91 34.56
N ASN A 752 4.56 -53.16 35.54
CA ASN A 752 4.85 -51.79 35.97
C ASN A 752 6.28 -51.27 35.76
N ALA A 753 6.41 -50.00 35.32
CA ALA A 753 6.88 -48.85 36.13
C ALA A 753 6.91 -47.56 35.25
N PRO A 754 7.04 -46.36 35.84
CA PRO A 754 5.96 -45.46 36.24
C PRO A 754 5.71 -44.33 35.23
N SER A 755 4.45 -43.85 35.19
CA SER A 755 4.06 -42.61 34.51
C SER A 755 4.78 -41.42 35.12
N SER A 756 5.65 -40.78 34.34
CA SER A 756 6.20 -39.46 34.66
C SER A 756 5.09 -38.39 34.60
N PRO A 757 5.04 -37.45 35.56
CA PRO A 757 3.96 -36.46 35.70
C PRO A 757 4.01 -35.30 34.67
N ASP A 758 4.84 -35.39 33.63
CA ASP A 758 5.06 -34.29 32.67
C ASP A 758 4.15 -34.35 31.42
N GLY A 759 3.43 -35.45 31.21
CA GLY A 759 2.54 -35.62 30.05
C GLY A 759 1.24 -34.81 30.12
N ASP A 760 0.70 -34.58 31.32
CA ASP A 760 -0.53 -33.80 31.51
C ASP A 760 -0.28 -32.28 31.62
N LYS A 761 0.96 -31.86 31.86
CA LYS A 761 1.31 -30.42 31.85
C LYS A 761 1.43 -29.85 30.43
N LEU A 762 1.93 -30.62 29.46
CA LEU A 762 2.07 -30.13 28.08
C LEU A 762 0.74 -29.96 27.34
N ARG A 763 -0.34 -30.66 27.73
CA ARG A 763 -1.69 -30.45 27.18
C ARG A 763 -2.43 -29.26 27.78
N ALA A 764 -2.01 -28.75 28.94
CA ALA A 764 -2.59 -27.57 29.58
C ALA A 764 -1.98 -26.24 29.11
N MET A 765 -0.85 -26.27 28.38
CA MET A 765 -0.08 -25.06 28.04
C MET A 765 -0.49 -24.37 26.72
N SER A 766 -1.42 -24.91 25.93
CA SER A 766 -1.83 -24.35 24.62
C SER A 766 -3.01 -23.36 24.67
N LYS A 767 -3.44 -22.90 25.85
CA LYS A 767 -4.53 -21.90 26.02
C LYS A 767 -4.20 -20.78 27.01
N VAL A 768 -2.94 -20.39 27.12
CA VAL A 768 -2.52 -19.36 28.09
C VAL A 768 -2.46 -17.99 27.40
N GLN A 769 -3.42 -17.11 27.70
CA GLN A 769 -3.46 -15.70 27.28
C GLN A 769 -2.59 -14.84 28.19
N VAL A 770 -2.19 -13.65 27.73
CA VAL A 770 -1.44 -12.67 28.54
C VAL A 770 -2.31 -11.45 28.84
N ILE A 771 -2.44 -11.09 30.11
CA ILE A 771 -3.11 -9.87 30.58
C ILE A 771 -2.06 -8.97 31.22
N TYR A 772 -1.88 -7.75 30.75
CA TYR A 772 -0.84 -6.84 31.24
C TYR A 772 -1.41 -5.51 31.77
N GLY A 773 -0.68 -4.88 32.70
CA GLY A 773 -1.08 -3.62 33.35
C GLY A 773 -1.68 -3.80 34.74
N VAL A 774 -1.33 -2.90 35.67
CA VAL A 774 -1.63 -3.02 37.11
C VAL A 774 -3.13 -3.20 37.39
N HIS A 775 -3.98 -2.45 36.70
CA HIS A 775 -5.42 -2.51 36.93
C HIS A 775 -6.06 -3.79 36.40
N ALA A 776 -5.63 -4.25 35.22
CA ALA A 776 -6.14 -5.48 34.60
C ALA A 776 -5.70 -6.71 35.41
N VAL A 777 -4.45 -6.73 35.86
CA VAL A 777 -3.91 -7.78 36.73
C VAL A 777 -4.60 -7.81 38.09
N ARG A 778 -4.87 -6.65 38.70
CA ARG A 778 -5.65 -6.58 39.96
C ARG A 778 -7.08 -7.09 39.78
N ALA A 779 -7.71 -6.80 38.64
CA ALA A 779 -9.05 -7.29 38.35
C ALA A 779 -9.05 -8.83 38.21
N ALA A 780 -8.10 -9.38 37.44
CA ALA A 780 -7.93 -10.84 37.32
C ALA A 780 -7.71 -11.50 38.69
N LEU A 781 -6.79 -10.96 39.51
CA LEU A 781 -6.50 -11.51 40.85
C LEU A 781 -7.68 -11.44 41.82
N LYS A 782 -8.56 -10.45 41.66
CA LYS A 782 -9.71 -10.26 42.56
C LYS A 782 -10.91 -11.11 42.15
N TYR A 783 -11.16 -11.24 40.85
CA TYR A 783 -12.42 -11.78 40.34
C TYR A 783 -12.28 -13.16 39.71
N ASP A 784 -11.09 -13.56 39.27
CA ASP A 784 -10.85 -14.88 38.71
C ASP A 784 -9.42 -15.41 38.99
N PRO A 785 -9.03 -15.55 40.27
CA PRO A 785 -7.69 -16.00 40.64
C PRO A 785 -7.41 -17.45 40.23
N GLY A 786 -8.44 -18.29 40.05
CA GLY A 786 -8.29 -19.71 39.73
C GLY A 786 -7.80 -20.02 38.31
N ASN A 787 -7.93 -19.05 37.39
CA ASN A 787 -7.47 -19.18 36.00
C ASN A 787 -6.13 -18.45 35.75
N ILE A 788 -5.46 -17.98 36.82
CA ILE A 788 -4.14 -17.35 36.71
C ILE A 788 -3.08 -18.44 36.82
N VAL A 789 -2.32 -18.65 35.74
CA VAL A 789 -1.24 -19.62 35.65
C VAL A 789 0.01 -19.11 36.35
N GLU A 790 0.38 -17.85 36.08
CA GLU A 790 1.52 -17.19 36.72
C GLU A 790 1.42 -15.68 36.60
N VAL A 791 2.11 -14.96 37.49
CA VAL A 791 2.24 -13.50 37.45
C VAL A 791 3.70 -13.13 37.23
N VAL A 792 3.96 -12.27 36.25
CA VAL A 792 5.30 -11.82 35.92
C VAL A 792 5.45 -10.35 36.30
N LEU A 793 6.42 -10.06 37.18
CA LEU A 793 6.74 -8.72 37.69
C LEU A 793 8.10 -8.25 37.18
N GLU A 794 8.22 -6.94 36.93
CA GLU A 794 9.50 -6.32 36.60
C GLU A 794 10.46 -6.32 37.80
N ARG A 795 11.67 -6.87 37.62
CA ARG A 795 12.64 -7.14 38.69
C ARG A 795 13.17 -5.89 39.40
N GLN A 796 13.35 -4.78 38.66
CA GLN A 796 13.98 -3.56 39.18
C GLN A 796 12.99 -2.47 39.60
N ARG A 797 11.69 -2.65 39.33
CA ARG A 797 10.67 -1.63 39.59
C ARG A 797 10.06 -1.81 40.98
N ARG A 798 10.12 -0.75 41.80
CA ARG A 798 9.65 -0.75 43.19
C ARG A 798 8.63 0.36 43.46
N ASP A 799 7.53 0.38 42.72
CA ASP A 799 6.44 1.33 42.98
C ASP A 799 5.38 0.76 43.92
N ALA A 800 4.71 1.64 44.67
CA ALA A 800 3.68 1.28 45.65
C ALA A 800 2.51 0.50 45.04
N LYS A 801 2.23 0.67 43.74
CA LYS A 801 1.14 -0.06 43.07
C LYS A 801 1.55 -1.51 42.81
N LEU A 802 2.79 -1.77 42.39
CA LEU A 802 3.35 -3.12 42.26
C LEU A 802 3.47 -3.83 43.61
N GLN A 803 3.83 -3.12 44.69
CA GLN A 803 3.88 -3.69 46.04
C GLN A 803 2.50 -4.18 46.50
N ASN A 804 1.42 -3.44 46.19
CA ASN A 804 0.06 -3.88 46.49
C ASN A 804 -0.36 -5.12 45.68
N VAL A 805 0.12 -5.26 44.44
CA VAL A 805 -0.09 -6.48 43.64
C VAL A 805 0.69 -7.65 44.23
N ALA A 806 1.94 -7.44 44.63
CA ALA A 806 2.77 -8.47 45.29
C ALA A 806 2.14 -8.96 46.61
N ALA A 807 1.60 -8.06 47.43
CA ALA A 807 0.92 -8.42 48.68
C ALA A 807 -0.39 -9.19 48.45
N ALA A 808 -1.11 -8.91 47.35
CA ALA A 808 -2.30 -9.68 46.96
C ALA A 808 -1.92 -11.11 46.49
N LEU A 809 -0.76 -11.26 45.83
CA LEU A 809 -0.26 -12.54 45.34
C LEU A 809 0.19 -13.48 46.47
N GLU A 810 0.82 -12.95 47.52
CA GLU A 810 1.22 -13.75 48.70
C GLU A 810 0.03 -14.43 49.38
N LYS A 811 -1.15 -13.79 49.37
CA LYS A 811 -2.38 -14.37 49.93
C LYS A 811 -3.01 -15.46 49.05
N LEU A 812 -2.80 -15.40 47.74
CA LEU A 812 -3.44 -16.27 46.75
C LEU A 812 -2.56 -17.46 46.31
N GLN A 813 -1.33 -17.56 46.82
CA GLN A 813 -0.35 -18.62 46.48
C GLN A 813 -0.09 -18.79 44.97
N VAL A 814 -0.28 -17.74 44.16
CA VAL A 814 -0.05 -17.78 42.71
C VAL A 814 1.46 -17.67 42.41
N PRO A 815 2.03 -18.47 41.49
CA PRO A 815 3.44 -18.38 41.12
C PRO A 815 3.82 -16.99 40.60
N VAL A 816 4.91 -16.41 41.12
CA VAL A 816 5.42 -15.08 40.73
C VAL A 816 6.82 -15.18 40.14
N GLN A 817 6.99 -14.77 38.89
CA GLN A 817 8.29 -14.68 38.22
C GLN A 817 8.75 -13.22 38.15
N ARG A 818 10.02 -12.94 38.48
CA ARG A 818 10.62 -11.60 38.33
C ARG A 818 11.58 -11.54 37.16
N VAL A 819 11.27 -10.76 36.14
CA VAL A 819 12.04 -10.66 34.88
C VAL A 819 12.55 -9.24 34.64
N SER A 820 13.52 -9.08 33.75
CA SER A 820 13.97 -7.76 33.29
C SER A 820 12.88 -7.04 32.49
N ARG A 821 12.97 -5.71 32.36
CA ARG A 821 11.99 -4.96 31.57
C ARG A 821 11.91 -5.44 30.12
N ARG A 822 13.06 -5.72 29.50
CA ARG A 822 13.16 -6.24 28.13
C ARG A 822 12.43 -7.58 27.95
N GLU A 823 12.54 -8.49 28.91
CA GLU A 823 11.79 -9.77 28.88
C GLU A 823 10.28 -9.54 29.08
N LEU A 824 9.91 -8.57 29.91
CA LEU A 824 8.50 -8.22 30.13
C LEU A 824 7.87 -7.56 28.89
N ASP A 825 8.63 -6.72 28.19
CA ASP A 825 8.23 -6.10 26.91
C ASP A 825 8.00 -7.17 25.83
N GLN A 826 8.87 -8.20 25.77
CA GLN A 826 8.71 -9.35 24.88
C GLN A 826 7.47 -10.18 25.22
N LEU A 827 7.21 -10.41 26.50
CA LEU A 827 6.03 -11.17 26.96
C LEU A 827 4.71 -10.42 26.77
N ALA A 828 4.75 -9.09 26.74
CA ALA A 828 3.57 -8.24 26.57
C ALA A 828 3.25 -7.90 25.10
N ASP A 829 4.06 -8.38 24.14
CA ASP A 829 3.90 -8.12 22.70
C ASP A 829 3.68 -6.63 22.36
N GLY A 830 4.52 -5.77 22.96
CA GLY A 830 4.44 -4.31 22.78
C GLY A 830 3.36 -3.59 23.62
N GLY A 831 2.60 -4.31 24.44
CA GLY A 831 1.57 -3.74 25.32
C GLY A 831 2.12 -2.91 26.50
N ASN A 832 1.42 -1.84 26.90
CA ASN A 832 1.79 -1.01 28.06
C ASN A 832 1.54 -1.75 29.39
N HIS A 833 2.48 -2.61 29.77
CA HIS A 833 2.38 -3.56 30.87
C HIS A 833 2.55 -2.93 32.27
N GLN A 834 3.02 -1.69 32.39
CA GLN A 834 3.20 -0.99 33.67
C GLN A 834 4.01 -1.76 34.74
N GLY A 835 4.89 -2.67 34.32
CA GLY A 835 5.73 -3.50 35.20
C GLY A 835 5.09 -4.80 35.69
N VAL A 836 3.88 -5.16 35.23
CA VAL A 836 3.21 -6.42 35.63
C VAL A 836 2.36 -7.02 34.50
N LEU A 837 2.40 -8.34 34.37
CA LEU A 837 1.45 -9.11 33.56
C LEU A 837 1.09 -10.43 34.25
N VAL A 838 0.00 -11.04 33.84
CA VAL A 838 -0.40 -12.39 34.24
C VAL A 838 -0.60 -13.24 33.00
N ARG A 839 -0.18 -14.49 33.10
CA ARG A 839 -0.54 -15.55 32.18
C ARG A 839 -1.83 -16.19 32.69
N TYR A 840 -2.85 -16.22 31.85
CA TYR A 840 -4.22 -16.50 32.21
C TYR A 840 -4.77 -17.58 31.29
N SER A 841 -5.22 -18.71 31.83
CA SER A 841 -5.69 -19.85 31.05
C SER A 841 -7.11 -19.66 30.49
N GLY A 842 -7.85 -18.67 30.98
CA GLY A 842 -9.21 -18.33 30.56
C GLY A 842 -10.25 -19.42 30.85
N THR A 843 -11.51 -19.01 30.98
CA THR A 843 -12.64 -19.94 30.83
C THR A 843 -13.05 -19.92 29.36
N PRO A 844 -12.95 -21.04 28.61
CA PRO A 844 -13.35 -21.05 27.21
C PRO A 844 -14.86 -20.77 27.09
N PRO A 845 -15.30 -20.00 26.08
CA PRO A 845 -16.72 -19.78 25.83
C PRO A 845 -17.44 -21.12 25.64
N GLN A 846 -18.62 -21.23 26.23
CA GLN A 846 -19.38 -22.46 26.20
C GLN A 846 -20.03 -22.64 24.82
N GLY A 847 -20.12 -23.90 24.36
CA GLY A 847 -20.69 -24.24 23.06
C GLY A 847 -22.22 -24.32 23.06
N GLU A 848 -22.80 -24.46 21.87
CA GLU A 848 -24.25 -24.53 21.63
C GLU A 848 -24.97 -25.61 22.47
N SER A 849 -24.34 -26.76 22.72
CA SER A 849 -24.92 -27.82 23.58
C SER A 849 -25.17 -27.38 25.02
N ALA A 850 -24.29 -26.55 25.60
CA ALA A 850 -24.42 -26.07 26.96
C ALA A 850 -25.49 -24.96 27.09
N LEU A 851 -25.72 -24.19 26.01
CA LEU A 851 -26.83 -23.24 25.95
C LEU A 851 -28.17 -23.95 26.07
N TRP A 852 -28.34 -25.09 25.41
CA TRP A 852 -29.57 -25.88 25.49
C TRP A 852 -29.78 -26.46 26.88
N GLN A 853 -28.72 -26.99 27.51
CA GLN A 853 -28.78 -27.47 28.89
C GLN A 853 -29.20 -26.37 29.86
N LEU A 854 -28.64 -25.16 29.73
CA LEU A 854 -29.03 -24.01 30.55
C LEU A 854 -30.52 -23.68 30.39
N LEU A 855 -31.04 -23.69 29.16
CA LEU A 855 -32.46 -23.41 28.91
C LEU A 855 -33.37 -24.51 29.48
N ASP A 856 -32.95 -25.76 29.41
CA ASP A 856 -33.69 -26.88 30.01
C ASP A 856 -33.69 -26.78 31.56
N GLU A 857 -32.61 -26.29 32.17
CA GLU A 857 -32.48 -26.07 33.62
C GLU A 857 -33.30 -24.89 34.16
N LEU A 858 -33.57 -23.87 33.33
CA LEU A 858 -34.40 -22.72 33.73
C LEU A 858 -35.87 -23.09 33.98
N GLY A 859 -36.34 -24.23 33.47
CA GLY A 859 -37.68 -24.76 33.71
C GLY A 859 -38.79 -23.79 33.29
N GLU A 860 -39.74 -23.50 34.19
CA GLU A 860 -40.88 -22.59 33.94
C GLU A 860 -40.51 -21.10 34.02
N LYS A 861 -39.27 -20.74 34.41
CA LYS A 861 -38.85 -19.34 34.48
C LYS A 861 -38.69 -18.77 33.07
N PRO A 862 -39.32 -17.64 32.72
CA PRO A 862 -39.18 -17.06 31.38
C PRO A 862 -37.76 -16.51 31.17
N PRO A 863 -36.96 -17.07 30.24
CA PRO A 863 -35.58 -16.64 30.01
C PRO A 863 -35.52 -15.20 29.49
N LEU A 864 -34.46 -14.48 29.84
CA LEU A 864 -34.03 -13.24 29.20
C LEU A 864 -32.63 -13.42 28.63
N LEU A 865 -32.52 -13.41 27.30
CA LEU A 865 -31.26 -13.63 26.57
C LEU A 865 -30.85 -12.37 25.82
N LEU A 866 -29.54 -12.17 25.65
CA LEU A 866 -28.98 -11.13 24.79
C LEU A 866 -28.18 -11.78 23.66
N ILE A 867 -28.51 -11.46 22.42
CA ILE A 867 -27.87 -11.99 21.23
C ILE A 867 -27.14 -10.85 20.51
N LEU A 868 -25.84 -11.05 20.26
CA LEU A 868 -24.97 -10.07 19.62
C LEU A 868 -24.61 -10.56 18.21
N ASP A 869 -25.29 -10.04 17.20
CA ASP A 869 -25.05 -10.34 15.78
C ASP A 869 -23.92 -9.47 15.23
N GLN A 870 -22.74 -10.07 15.08
CA GLN A 870 -21.53 -9.44 14.53
C GLN A 870 -21.01 -8.21 15.31
N VAL A 871 -21.12 -8.21 16.64
CA VAL A 871 -20.45 -7.18 17.47
C VAL A 871 -18.96 -7.49 17.52
N GLN A 872 -18.14 -6.64 16.89
CA GLN A 872 -16.69 -6.85 16.73
C GLN A 872 -15.82 -5.99 17.66
N ASP A 873 -16.37 -4.93 18.27
CA ASP A 873 -15.60 -4.09 19.18
C ASP A 873 -15.55 -4.71 20.61
N PRO A 874 -14.34 -5.02 21.15
CA PRO A 874 -14.16 -5.49 22.52
C PRO A 874 -14.79 -4.58 23.59
N HIS A 875 -14.82 -3.27 23.37
CA HIS A 875 -15.41 -2.32 24.30
C HIS A 875 -16.93 -2.46 24.37
N ASN A 876 -17.57 -2.64 23.21
CA ASN A 876 -19.00 -2.87 23.12
C ASN A 876 -19.41 -4.19 23.76
N LEU A 877 -18.69 -5.30 23.46
CA LEU A 877 -18.97 -6.58 24.13
C LEU A 877 -18.80 -6.47 25.65
N GLY A 878 -17.72 -5.83 26.11
CA GLY A 878 -17.48 -5.65 27.55
C GLY A 878 -18.58 -4.84 28.24
N ALA A 879 -19.07 -3.78 27.61
CA ALA A 879 -20.17 -2.97 28.13
C ALA A 879 -21.52 -3.71 28.10
N CYS A 880 -21.79 -4.49 27.04
CA CYS A 880 -22.97 -5.36 26.96
C CYS A 880 -22.97 -6.40 28.09
N LEU A 881 -21.85 -7.10 28.32
CA LEU A 881 -21.74 -8.11 29.39
C LEU A 881 -21.96 -7.49 30.78
N ARG A 882 -21.42 -6.29 31.02
CA ARG A 882 -21.64 -5.56 32.27
C ARG A 882 -23.10 -5.18 32.48
N THR A 883 -23.78 -4.75 31.41
CA THR A 883 -25.19 -4.38 31.48
C THR A 883 -26.09 -5.60 31.64
N ALA A 884 -25.76 -6.69 30.94
CA ALA A 884 -26.43 -7.97 31.06
C ALA A 884 -26.37 -8.52 32.50
N GLU A 885 -25.21 -8.41 33.17
CA GLU A 885 -25.07 -8.81 34.58
C GLU A 885 -25.94 -7.97 35.51
N ALA A 886 -25.91 -6.64 35.32
CA ALA A 886 -26.70 -5.72 36.14
C ALA A 886 -28.21 -5.94 36.02
N VAL A 887 -28.68 -6.37 34.84
CA VAL A 887 -30.10 -6.65 34.56
C VAL A 887 -30.50 -8.06 34.99
N GLY A 888 -29.54 -8.98 35.12
CA GLY A 888 -29.83 -10.40 35.40
C GLY A 888 -30.24 -11.19 34.16
N VAL A 889 -29.61 -10.90 33.02
CA VAL A 889 -29.73 -11.68 31.78
C VAL A 889 -29.21 -13.11 32.02
N ASP A 890 -29.97 -14.11 31.57
CA ASP A 890 -29.65 -15.52 31.81
C ASP A 890 -28.49 -16.01 30.92
N ALA A 891 -28.36 -15.49 29.69
CA ALA A 891 -27.22 -15.75 28.82
C ALA A 891 -26.97 -14.66 27.78
N VAL A 892 -25.68 -14.48 27.42
CA VAL A 892 -25.25 -13.71 26.26
C VAL A 892 -24.73 -14.65 25.17
N ILE A 893 -25.21 -14.49 23.95
CA ILE A 893 -24.92 -15.37 22.81
C ILE A 893 -24.32 -14.55 21.69
N ALA A 894 -23.21 -15.01 21.12
CA ALA A 894 -22.58 -14.40 19.95
C ALA A 894 -22.18 -15.48 18.93
N PRO A 895 -22.06 -15.16 17.64
CA PRO A 895 -21.44 -16.08 16.68
C PRO A 895 -19.96 -16.27 17.01
N ARG A 896 -19.40 -17.43 16.65
CA ARG A 896 -17.95 -17.67 16.75
C ARG A 896 -17.16 -16.79 15.80
N ASP A 897 -17.69 -16.62 14.60
CA ASP A 897 -17.06 -15.88 13.51
C ASP A 897 -17.68 -14.48 13.38
N ASN A 898 -16.85 -13.51 12.98
CA ASN A 898 -17.25 -12.11 12.78
C ASN A 898 -17.85 -11.41 14.03
N ALA A 899 -17.55 -11.92 15.23
CA ALA A 899 -17.80 -11.26 16.50
C ALA A 899 -16.58 -11.39 17.42
N VAL A 900 -16.41 -10.42 18.32
CA VAL A 900 -15.30 -10.46 19.28
C VAL A 900 -15.56 -11.51 20.37
N GLY A 901 -14.54 -12.30 20.70
CA GLY A 901 -14.58 -13.24 21.83
C GLY A 901 -14.24 -12.58 23.17
N LEU A 902 -14.17 -13.37 24.24
CA LEU A 902 -13.71 -12.90 25.55
C LEU A 902 -12.19 -12.65 25.53
N THR A 903 -11.80 -11.46 25.10
CA THR A 903 -10.40 -11.00 25.08
C THR A 903 -10.01 -10.29 26.38
N PRO A 904 -8.72 -10.13 26.69
CA PRO A 904 -8.27 -9.34 27.85
C PRO A 904 -8.87 -7.91 27.91
N THR A 905 -9.09 -7.29 26.75
CA THR A 905 -9.74 -5.98 26.65
C THR A 905 -11.20 -6.03 27.11
N VAL A 906 -11.94 -7.09 26.74
CA VAL A 906 -13.32 -7.33 27.21
C VAL A 906 -13.33 -7.52 28.72
N HIS A 907 -12.44 -8.35 29.27
CA HIS A 907 -12.31 -8.57 30.71
C HIS A 907 -12.06 -7.25 31.48
N LYS A 908 -11.23 -6.36 30.92
CA LYS A 908 -10.96 -5.03 31.49
C LYS A 908 -12.20 -4.14 31.50
N VAL A 909 -12.95 -4.08 30.40
CA VAL A 909 -14.12 -3.18 30.26
C VAL A 909 -15.30 -3.68 31.09
N ALA A 910 -15.56 -5.00 31.09
CA ALA A 910 -16.67 -5.63 31.79
C ALA A 910 -16.54 -5.63 33.33
N SER A 911 -15.38 -5.22 33.88
CA SER A 911 -15.20 -4.93 35.31
C SER A 911 -15.66 -6.04 36.29
N GLY A 912 -15.47 -7.31 35.92
CA GLY A 912 -15.86 -8.47 36.74
C GLY A 912 -17.22 -9.09 36.41
N ALA A 913 -17.90 -8.63 35.35
CA ALA A 913 -19.09 -9.31 34.82
C ALA A 913 -18.74 -10.57 33.99
N VAL A 914 -17.54 -10.63 33.41
CA VAL A 914 -17.04 -11.84 32.71
C VAL A 914 -16.86 -12.97 33.73
N GLY A 915 -17.53 -14.10 33.50
CA GLY A 915 -17.56 -15.25 34.41
C GLY A 915 -18.79 -15.31 35.33
N LYS A 916 -19.60 -14.23 35.41
CA LYS A 916 -20.88 -14.23 36.14
C LYS A 916 -22.08 -14.41 35.24
N VAL A 917 -22.04 -13.84 34.04
CA VAL A 917 -23.06 -14.03 33.01
C VAL A 917 -22.58 -15.12 32.05
N PRO A 918 -23.34 -16.20 31.84
CA PRO A 918 -23.01 -17.21 30.85
C PRO A 918 -22.84 -16.59 29.45
N PHE A 919 -21.68 -16.82 28.83
CA PHE A 919 -21.38 -16.37 27.47
C PHE A 919 -21.17 -17.58 26.55
N PHE A 920 -22.02 -17.68 25.53
CA PHE A 920 -22.02 -18.79 24.57
C PHE A 920 -21.63 -18.32 23.18
N GLN A 921 -20.82 -19.14 22.51
CA GLN A 921 -20.50 -18.91 21.11
C GLN A 921 -21.07 -20.01 20.20
N VAL A 922 -21.90 -19.59 19.24
CA VAL A 922 -22.60 -20.48 18.30
C VAL A 922 -21.96 -20.44 16.91
N THR A 923 -21.94 -21.57 16.22
CA THR A 923 -21.36 -21.68 14.87
C THR A 923 -22.28 -21.13 13.78
N ASN A 924 -23.60 -21.23 13.98
CA ASN A 924 -24.58 -20.69 13.05
C ASN A 924 -25.67 -19.95 13.82
N LEU A 925 -25.60 -18.62 13.81
CA LEU A 925 -26.52 -17.78 14.56
C LEU A 925 -27.97 -17.93 14.08
N ALA A 926 -28.22 -17.95 12.77
CA ALA A 926 -29.56 -18.12 12.21
C ALA A 926 -30.22 -19.46 12.62
N ARG A 927 -29.43 -20.53 12.71
CA ARG A 927 -29.92 -21.81 13.25
C ARG A 927 -30.22 -21.70 14.74
N CYS A 928 -29.34 -21.09 15.53
CA CYS A 928 -29.58 -20.88 16.96
C CYS A 928 -30.88 -20.10 17.20
N LEU A 929 -31.13 -19.04 16.43
CA LEU A 929 -32.38 -18.26 16.49
C LEU A 929 -33.62 -19.12 16.22
N ARG A 930 -33.61 -19.93 15.15
CA ARG A 930 -34.71 -20.87 14.88
C ARG A 930 -34.97 -21.81 16.04
N THR A 931 -33.93 -22.41 16.60
CA THR A 931 -34.06 -23.35 17.73
C THR A 931 -34.59 -22.67 18.98
N LEU A 932 -34.19 -21.42 19.26
CA LEU A 932 -34.73 -20.64 20.38
C LEU A 932 -36.23 -20.39 20.22
N ARG A 933 -36.66 -20.06 18.99
CA ARG A 933 -38.07 -19.87 18.65
C ARG A 933 -38.89 -21.16 18.80
N GLU A 934 -38.37 -22.29 18.31
CA GLU A 934 -38.97 -23.61 18.47
C GLU A 934 -39.13 -24.01 19.94
N ARG A 935 -38.26 -23.50 20.82
CA ARG A 935 -38.29 -23.66 22.28
C ARG A 935 -39.14 -22.60 23.00
N GLY A 936 -39.89 -21.78 22.27
CA GLY A 936 -40.83 -20.81 22.82
C GLY A 936 -40.20 -19.50 23.31
N VAL A 937 -38.96 -19.19 22.91
CA VAL A 937 -38.31 -17.90 23.19
C VAL A 937 -38.61 -16.92 22.06
N TRP A 938 -39.22 -15.78 22.37
CA TRP A 938 -39.51 -14.73 21.40
C TRP A 938 -38.26 -13.96 21.03
N LEU A 939 -38.07 -13.69 19.73
CA LEU A 939 -36.91 -12.98 19.20
C LEU A 939 -37.28 -11.53 18.87
N ALA A 940 -36.74 -10.56 19.61
CA ALA A 940 -36.95 -9.13 19.36
C ALA A 940 -35.67 -8.46 18.85
N GLY A 941 -35.66 -8.10 17.57
CA GLY A 941 -34.52 -7.46 16.91
C GLY A 941 -34.52 -5.94 17.07
N ALA A 942 -33.40 -5.35 17.47
CA ALA A 942 -33.23 -3.91 17.51
C ALA A 942 -32.94 -3.34 16.12
N ALA A 943 -33.84 -2.51 15.60
CA ALA A 943 -33.69 -1.86 14.29
C ALA A 943 -34.25 -0.42 14.36
N GLY A 944 -33.50 0.56 13.85
CA GLY A 944 -33.88 1.99 13.94
C GLY A 944 -35.16 2.32 13.17
N GLU A 945 -35.38 1.60 12.08
CA GLU A 945 -36.52 1.70 11.17
C GLU A 945 -37.74 0.86 11.58
N ALA A 946 -37.69 0.18 12.73
CA ALA A 946 -38.82 -0.61 13.20
C ALA A 946 -40.05 0.27 13.45
N ARG A 947 -41.26 -0.25 13.19
CA ARG A 947 -42.50 0.49 13.42
C ARG A 947 -42.80 0.65 14.90
N ASP A 948 -42.68 -0.46 15.63
CA ASP A 948 -43.02 -0.55 17.04
C ASP A 948 -41.86 -0.02 17.90
N ASP A 949 -42.19 0.86 18.85
CA ASP A 949 -41.22 1.36 19.81
C ASP A 949 -41.20 0.50 21.08
N VAL A 950 -40.02 0.43 21.71
CA VAL A 950 -39.78 -0.45 22.87
C VAL A 950 -40.73 -0.18 24.04
N PHE A 951 -41.31 1.03 24.18
CA PHE A 951 -42.18 1.35 25.30
C PHE A 951 -43.60 0.79 25.15
N HIS A 952 -43.98 0.35 23.95
CA HIS A 952 -45.32 -0.17 23.65
C HIS A 952 -45.33 -1.66 23.30
N VAL A 953 -44.18 -2.33 23.41
CA VAL A 953 -44.04 -3.77 23.17
C VAL A 953 -43.89 -4.51 24.49
N ASP A 954 -44.56 -5.66 24.62
CA ASP A 954 -44.44 -6.54 25.80
C ASP A 954 -43.15 -7.35 25.76
N LEU A 955 -42.26 -7.10 26.72
CA LEU A 955 -40.95 -7.73 26.90
C LEU A 955 -40.90 -8.61 28.16
N SER A 956 -42.06 -8.92 28.75
CA SER A 956 -42.17 -9.63 30.03
C SER A 956 -42.07 -11.16 29.93
N GLY A 957 -42.46 -11.75 28.78
CA GLY A 957 -42.38 -13.18 28.51
C GLY A 957 -40.97 -13.69 28.13
N PRO A 958 -40.81 -15.00 27.83
CA PRO A 958 -39.55 -15.59 27.33
C PRO A 958 -38.99 -14.82 26.13
N LEU A 959 -37.82 -14.19 26.27
CA LEU A 959 -37.34 -13.18 25.33
C LEU A 959 -35.84 -13.31 25.05
N ALA A 960 -35.46 -13.14 23.78
CA ALA A 960 -34.10 -12.89 23.34
C ALA A 960 -34.05 -11.56 22.56
N LEU A 961 -33.29 -10.61 23.10
CA LEU A 961 -33.01 -9.34 22.43
C LEU A 961 -31.84 -9.51 21.47
N VAL A 962 -32.05 -9.17 20.20
CA VAL A 962 -31.05 -9.34 19.14
C VAL A 962 -30.50 -7.98 18.72
N MET A 963 -29.21 -7.79 18.92
CA MET A 963 -28.48 -6.56 18.65
C MET A 963 -27.55 -6.75 17.46
N GLY A 964 -27.63 -5.87 16.47
CA GLY A 964 -26.78 -5.90 15.27
C GLY A 964 -25.43 -5.21 15.45
N ALA A 965 -24.60 -5.28 14.42
CA ALA A 965 -23.36 -4.52 14.34
C ALA A 965 -23.65 -3.02 14.21
N GLU A 966 -22.71 -2.16 14.60
CA GLU A 966 -22.95 -0.71 14.64
C GLU A 966 -23.16 -0.09 13.26
N GLU A 967 -22.37 -0.52 12.28
CA GLU A 967 -22.37 0.09 10.94
C GLU A 967 -23.42 -0.54 10.02
N SER A 968 -23.72 -1.83 10.19
CA SER A 968 -24.58 -2.61 9.29
C SER A 968 -25.89 -3.09 9.91
N GLY A 969 -26.09 -2.88 11.22
CA GLY A 969 -27.28 -3.33 11.93
C GLY A 969 -27.42 -4.86 11.96
N LEU A 970 -28.66 -5.35 11.99
CA LEU A 970 -28.96 -6.78 11.96
C LEU A 970 -28.76 -7.32 10.55
N ARG A 971 -28.06 -8.46 10.40
CA ARG A 971 -28.01 -9.15 9.11
C ARG A 971 -29.40 -9.49 8.63
N ARG A 972 -29.64 -9.48 7.31
CA ARG A 972 -30.92 -9.86 6.71
C ARG A 972 -31.46 -11.19 7.25
N LEU A 973 -30.65 -12.25 7.25
CA LEU A 973 -31.07 -13.54 7.80
C LEU A 973 -31.37 -13.49 9.30
N THR A 974 -30.61 -12.75 10.10
CA THR A 974 -30.90 -12.56 11.54
C THR A 974 -32.23 -11.83 11.74
N ARG A 975 -32.44 -10.77 10.96
CA ARG A 975 -33.65 -9.94 10.96
C ARG A 975 -34.89 -10.74 10.56
N ASP A 976 -34.79 -11.54 9.49
CA ASP A 976 -35.89 -12.36 8.98
C ASP A 976 -36.34 -13.45 9.98
N HIS A 977 -35.47 -13.82 10.93
CA HIS A 977 -35.79 -14.77 11.99
C HIS A 977 -36.34 -14.11 13.26
N CYS A 978 -36.28 -12.78 13.40
CA CYS A 978 -36.88 -12.10 14.54
C CYS A 978 -38.41 -12.13 14.44
N ASP A 979 -39.08 -12.44 15.55
CA ASP A 979 -40.55 -12.41 15.63
C ASP A 979 -41.10 -10.98 15.57
N MET A 980 -40.30 -10.03 16.07
CA MET A 980 -40.62 -8.61 16.04
C MET A 980 -39.35 -7.76 15.90
N LEU A 981 -39.51 -6.56 15.35
CA LEU A 981 -38.46 -5.55 15.35
C LEU A 981 -38.91 -4.39 16.24
N VAL A 982 -38.00 -3.90 17.06
CA VAL A 982 -38.25 -2.81 18.02
C VAL A 982 -37.25 -1.68 17.81
N ARG A 983 -37.74 -0.44 17.87
CA ARG A 983 -36.89 0.75 17.86
C ARG A 983 -36.87 1.44 19.22
N ILE A 984 -35.76 2.12 19.49
CA ILE A 984 -35.68 3.08 20.60
C ILE A 984 -36.14 4.43 20.04
N PRO A 985 -37.20 5.06 20.59
CA PRO A 985 -37.65 6.35 20.11
C PRO A 985 -36.60 7.44 20.44
N MET A 986 -36.17 8.19 19.43
CA MET A 986 -35.15 9.23 19.55
C MET A 986 -35.65 10.57 19.03
N GLN A 987 -35.21 11.67 19.66
CA GLN A 987 -35.52 13.05 19.24
C GLN A 987 -34.37 13.73 18.48
N GLY A 988 -33.20 13.07 18.39
CA GLY A 988 -32.02 13.58 17.70
C GLY A 988 -31.98 13.22 16.21
N THR A 989 -30.97 13.71 15.50
CA THR A 989 -30.76 13.48 14.06
C THR A 989 -29.95 12.22 13.75
N VAL A 990 -29.55 11.45 14.76
CA VAL A 990 -28.77 10.21 14.61
C VAL A 990 -29.71 9.02 14.44
N GLU A 991 -29.40 8.13 13.50
CA GLU A 991 -30.27 7.03 13.09
C GLU A 991 -30.30 5.85 14.09
N SER A 992 -29.23 5.68 14.87
CA SER A 992 -29.13 4.61 15.87
C SER A 992 -28.19 5.00 17.03
N LEU A 993 -28.29 4.28 18.14
CA LEU A 993 -27.34 4.36 19.26
C LEU A 993 -26.23 3.31 19.09
N ASN A 994 -25.07 3.56 19.69
CA ASN A 994 -24.02 2.54 19.86
C ASN A 994 -24.63 1.26 20.45
N VAL A 995 -24.17 0.09 19.96
CA VAL A 995 -24.83 -1.20 20.25
C VAL A 995 -24.91 -1.50 21.75
N SER A 996 -23.89 -1.10 22.52
CA SER A 996 -23.88 -1.30 23.98
C SER A 996 -24.86 -0.38 24.71
N VAL A 997 -25.06 0.84 24.21
CA VAL A 997 -26.06 1.79 24.73
C VAL A 997 -27.47 1.31 24.40
N ALA A 998 -27.70 0.88 23.15
CA ALA A 998 -28.98 0.33 22.73
C ALA A 998 -29.35 -0.93 23.52
N ALA A 999 -28.41 -1.85 23.70
CA ALA A 999 -28.60 -3.04 24.54
C ALA A 999 -28.97 -2.65 25.98
N GLY A 1000 -28.34 -1.61 26.54
CA GLY A 1000 -28.67 -1.13 27.87
C GLY A 1000 -30.09 -0.58 27.98
N VAL A 1001 -30.53 0.26 27.04
CA VAL A 1001 -31.90 0.80 27.05
C VAL A 1001 -32.94 -0.31 26.95
N LEU A 1002 -32.77 -1.24 25.99
CA LEU A 1002 -33.73 -2.33 25.77
C LEU A 1002 -33.77 -3.30 26.95
N LEU A 1003 -32.61 -3.65 27.53
CA LEU A 1003 -32.54 -4.57 28.67
C LEU A 1003 -33.16 -3.98 29.94
N PHE A 1004 -32.92 -2.69 30.22
CA PHE A 1004 -33.53 -2.04 31.39
C PHE A 1004 -35.04 -1.82 31.23
N GLU A 1005 -35.53 -1.63 30.01
CA GLU A 1005 -36.97 -1.61 29.75
C GLU A 1005 -37.60 -2.99 29.96
N ALA A 1006 -36.99 -4.06 29.45
CA ALA A 1006 -37.43 -5.43 29.72
C ALA A 1006 -37.42 -5.74 31.24
N LEU A 1007 -36.40 -5.29 31.96
CA LEU A 1007 -36.34 -5.42 33.42
C LEU A 1007 -37.48 -4.68 34.12
N ARG A 1008 -37.74 -3.42 33.73
CA ARG A 1008 -38.82 -2.60 34.30
C ARG A 1008 -40.17 -3.29 34.15
N GLN A 1009 -40.47 -3.81 32.96
CA GLN A 1009 -41.72 -4.53 32.70
C GLN A 1009 -41.80 -5.81 33.54
N ARG A 1010 -40.74 -6.63 33.55
CA ARG A 1010 -40.70 -7.88 34.32
C ARG A 1010 -40.81 -7.68 35.82
N LEU A 1011 -40.26 -6.59 36.36
CA LEU A 1011 -40.43 -6.23 37.77
C LEU A 1011 -41.87 -5.80 38.07
N ALA A 1012 -42.50 -5.00 37.19
CA ALA A 1012 -43.89 -4.59 37.34
C ALA A 1012 -44.85 -5.80 37.29
N SER A 1013 -44.61 -6.77 36.40
CA SER A 1013 -45.40 -8.00 36.30
C SER A 1013 -45.28 -8.87 37.56
N LYS A 1014 -44.10 -8.92 38.19
CA LYS A 1014 -43.91 -9.63 39.47
C LYS A 1014 -44.64 -8.96 40.65
N SER A 1015 -44.71 -7.64 40.67
CA SER A 1015 -45.47 -6.89 41.68
C SER A 1015 -46.98 -7.02 41.53
N ALA A 1016 -47.49 -7.30 40.33
CA ALA A 1016 -48.92 -7.52 40.07
C ALA A 1016 -49.42 -8.93 40.43
N VAL A 1017 -48.53 -9.92 40.57
CA VAL A 1017 -48.85 -11.31 40.95
C VAL A 1017 -48.71 -11.55 42.47
N GLY A 1018 -48.13 -10.59 43.20
CA GLY A 1018 -47.89 -10.64 44.64
C GLY A 1018 -48.80 -9.78 45.52
N ASN A 1019 -49.96 -9.33 44.99
CA ASN A 1019 -51.01 -8.61 45.73
C ASN A 1019 -52.33 -9.36 45.70
#